data_AF-A0A2D7NY18-F1
#
_entry.id   AF-A0A2D7NY18-F1
#
_cell.length_a   1.000
_cell.length_b   1.000
_cell.length_c   1.000
_cell.angle_alpha   90.00
_cell.angle_beta   90.00
_cell.angle_gamma   90.00
#
_symmetry.space_group_name_H-M   'P 1'
#
loop_
_entity.id
_entity.type
_entity.pdbx_description
1 polymer ?
#
loop_
_entity_poly.entity_id
_entity_poly.type
_entity_poly.pdbx_seq_one_letter_code
_entity_poly.pdbx_strand_id
1 'polypeptide(L)'
;MKLLRPFIYIILLILFNFFNLSTTIAQRVNEPVDPSFYEGYKWRNIGPNRGGRSLSSTGSPGRINEYYFGATGGGLWKTIDGGNDWFPVTDGQIKSSSIGAVAVAETNPDIVYIGGGETQLRGSITQGEGVYKSIDGGKNWRDLGLKETQAISRIRVHPTNPNIVYVAALGHPYGENVQRGVFRSIDGGNHWEKILYVSDRAGAADLIIDRTNPKILYASTWQVYRKTWKMWGGGPDSKLFKSLDGGDNWIELTKNPGMPEGPIGKIGVTVSPADPNRIWAVIEANEGGIFRSDDGGWTWLRVNSERKLRQRAFYYSRIYADPLDRETVYGLNVQFWKSTDGGVTFDEEIKVPHGDNHDLWIDPNNPLRMISSNDGGGTVSVNGGKSWTEEDYPTTQFYHVMTTSDVPYHVAGAQQDNSTLAMPSDGWSHRQARGPRDGWYYPVGGGESGWITQSPTNPDVFYAGSQGALLTKYNRKTGQIRDIQVYPRFFSGEPSSALPERWQWTFPIMFSPLDDQVMYTCSQHVWKTTNDGQTWEKISPDLTYADPATLGVTGGVITKDMNGPEIYATVFALAPSNHDINTIWAGSDDGKVHITRNGGKKWIDITPKELPKFSRISIIEESKFKAGTLYLAANRYQTDDREPYVFKTNDFGKTWKKIILGIESGHFARAIREDLDKEGLLYLATEHGVYISFNDGAIWQSLQLNLPDTPIRDLVLRDNDVILGSHGRGFWILDDIIPFRSASGLNSGDEVILYPPSDPIRGIYSAKIQYYLKEQVDTVHIDVLNQNGELIHSFSGFTPEYVPDPNISRWMRGGSTLPTTAIGLNTFTWDLRYPGATSFDGMIIWSARPQRGPLAPLGNYQVKIRVGEVQKTENFEIKIDPNLEEITASDLQLQFDLAMQIRNHTSLANEAVIKIRSIHDQLETLMKNQELSSLNTLVHEFITKTRRIEETLYQVKNQSNQDPLNFPIKLNNRLASLRRSVENGQAKPTDASYIVFDELKGELNQLLNQLDKLLSEDLNSLNNAFMAKGFKVIEIEKGI
;
A
#
# COMPACT_ATOMS: atom_id res chain seq x y z
N MET A 1 -64.96 41.77 -2.36
CA MET A 1 -63.80 41.40 -3.21
C MET A 1 -62.64 42.41 -3.23
N LYS A 2 -62.63 43.49 -2.41
CA LYS A 2 -61.51 44.46 -2.35
C LYS A 2 -60.60 44.35 -1.11
N LEU A 3 -60.87 43.41 -0.19
CA LEU A 3 -60.11 43.22 1.07
C LEU A 3 -59.19 41.99 1.09
N LEU A 4 -59.22 41.13 0.07
CA LEU A 4 -58.42 39.88 0.02
C LEU A 4 -57.10 40.00 -0.75
N ARG A 5 -56.91 41.07 -1.55
CA ARG A 5 -55.69 41.26 -2.35
C ARG A 5 -54.41 41.44 -1.51
N PRO A 6 -54.35 42.29 -0.46
CA PRO A 6 -53.09 42.49 0.25
C PRO A 6 -52.64 41.24 1.03
N PHE A 7 -53.59 40.41 1.49
CA PHE A 7 -53.28 39.18 2.21
C PHE A 7 -52.67 38.09 1.31
N ILE A 8 -53.12 38.01 0.06
CA ILE A 8 -52.56 37.09 -0.96
C ILE A 8 -51.14 37.49 -1.36
N TYR A 9 -50.86 38.80 -1.48
CA TYR A 9 -49.52 39.29 -1.79
C TYR A 9 -48.52 39.02 -0.65
N ILE A 10 -48.93 39.13 0.61
CA ILE A 10 -48.06 38.81 1.77
C ILE A 10 -47.78 37.31 1.84
N ILE A 11 -48.78 36.45 1.62
CA ILE A 11 -48.59 34.99 1.58
C ILE A 11 -47.69 34.58 0.41
N LEU A 12 -47.85 35.18 -0.77
CA LEU A 12 -46.97 34.96 -1.92
C LEU A 12 -45.54 35.43 -1.66
N LEU A 13 -45.33 36.57 -0.99
CA LEU A 13 -43.99 37.05 -0.62
C LEU A 13 -43.32 36.16 0.44
N ILE A 14 -44.09 35.65 1.42
CA ILE A 14 -43.58 34.72 2.43
C ILE A 14 -43.24 33.37 1.78
N LEU A 15 -44.09 32.86 0.89
CA LEU A 15 -43.81 31.64 0.12
C LEU A 15 -42.62 31.81 -0.84
N PHE A 16 -42.44 32.99 -1.45
CA PHE A 16 -41.32 33.28 -2.35
C PHE A 16 -39.99 33.44 -1.59
N ASN A 17 -40.02 34.02 -0.38
CA ASN A 17 -38.84 34.08 0.49
C ASN A 17 -38.51 32.71 1.12
N PHE A 18 -39.50 31.91 1.49
CA PHE A 18 -39.28 30.52 1.91
C PHE A 18 -38.72 29.65 0.78
N PHE A 19 -39.23 29.80 -0.46
CA PHE A 19 -38.68 29.10 -1.62
C PHE A 19 -37.23 29.52 -1.91
N ASN A 20 -36.91 30.83 -1.84
CA ASN A 20 -35.55 31.31 -2.06
C ASN A 20 -34.56 30.86 -0.97
N LEU A 21 -34.97 30.88 0.32
CA LEU A 21 -34.14 30.35 1.41
C LEU A 21 -33.92 28.84 1.29
N SER A 22 -34.96 28.06 0.94
CA SER A 22 -34.85 26.62 0.71
C SER A 22 -33.97 26.29 -0.51
N THR A 23 -34.00 27.10 -1.58
CA THR A 23 -33.09 26.91 -2.73
C THR A 23 -31.64 27.23 -2.40
N THR A 24 -31.34 28.27 -1.60
CA THR A 24 -29.95 28.57 -1.20
C THR A 24 -29.35 27.55 -0.24
N ILE A 25 -30.16 26.96 0.66
CA ILE A 25 -29.70 25.91 1.58
C ILE A 25 -29.53 24.58 0.83
N ALA A 26 -30.44 24.25 -0.10
CA ALA A 26 -30.31 23.07 -0.96
C ALA A 26 -29.17 23.19 -2.00
N GLN A 27 -28.79 24.41 -2.39
CA GLN A 27 -27.64 24.65 -3.29
C GLN A 27 -26.29 24.40 -2.61
N ARG A 28 -26.10 24.80 -1.34
CA ARG A 28 -24.82 24.62 -0.63
C ARG A 28 -24.45 23.16 -0.32
N VAL A 29 -25.44 22.25 -0.20
CA VAL A 29 -25.19 20.82 0.13
C VAL A 29 -24.59 20.03 -1.05
N ASN A 30 -24.64 20.58 -2.27
CA ASN A 30 -24.16 19.92 -3.49
C ASN A 30 -22.89 20.54 -4.09
N GLU A 31 -22.25 21.49 -3.41
CA GLU A 31 -20.96 22.02 -3.87
C GLU A 31 -19.81 21.05 -3.50
N PRO A 32 -18.87 20.78 -4.41
CA PRO A 32 -17.70 19.97 -4.09
C PRO A 32 -16.83 20.69 -3.05
N VAL A 33 -16.21 19.93 -2.16
CA VAL A 33 -15.17 20.44 -1.26
C VAL A 33 -13.95 20.79 -2.10
N ASP A 34 -13.34 21.95 -1.88
CA ASP A 34 -12.12 22.33 -2.62
C ASP A 34 -11.00 21.29 -2.35
N PRO A 35 -10.39 20.66 -3.39
CA PRO A 35 -9.32 19.68 -3.20
C PRO A 35 -8.13 20.18 -2.40
N SER A 36 -7.85 21.49 -2.38
CA SER A 36 -6.80 22.11 -1.54
C SER A 36 -7.03 21.87 -0.05
N PHE A 37 -8.25 21.55 0.37
CA PHE A 37 -8.56 21.14 1.73
C PHE A 37 -7.82 19.86 2.14
N TYR A 38 -7.71 18.87 1.24
CA TYR A 38 -7.22 17.54 1.60
C TYR A 38 -6.00 17.07 0.81
N GLU A 39 -5.51 17.83 -0.18
CA GLU A 39 -4.33 17.46 -0.99
C GLU A 39 -3.04 17.28 -0.19
N GLY A 40 -2.96 17.87 1.01
CA GLY A 40 -1.82 17.71 1.94
C GLY A 40 -1.74 16.34 2.61
N TYR A 41 -2.82 15.54 2.58
CA TYR A 41 -2.80 14.18 3.12
C TYR A 41 -1.91 13.25 2.31
N LYS A 42 -1.45 12.18 2.96
CA LYS A 42 -0.70 11.10 2.32
C LYS A 42 -1.18 9.75 2.82
N TRP A 43 -1.38 8.84 1.90
CA TRP A 43 -1.50 7.41 2.18
C TRP A 43 -0.14 6.84 2.56
N ARG A 44 -0.13 6.07 3.64
CA ARG A 44 1.04 5.36 4.15
C ARG A 44 0.98 3.90 3.72
N ASN A 45 1.92 3.48 2.87
CA ASN A 45 2.10 2.06 2.54
C ASN A 45 2.74 1.35 3.74
N ILE A 46 2.10 0.31 4.26
CA ILE A 46 2.63 -0.47 5.39
C ILE A 46 3.18 -1.84 4.97
N GLY A 47 3.16 -2.16 3.67
CA GLY A 47 3.62 -3.42 3.11
C GLY A 47 2.52 -4.50 3.05
N PRO A 48 2.88 -5.79 3.22
CA PRO A 48 4.22 -6.31 3.50
C PRO A 48 5.13 -6.28 2.27
N ASN A 49 6.45 -6.33 2.48
CA ASN A 49 7.42 -6.64 1.42
C ASN A 49 7.32 -8.15 1.11
N ARG A 50 6.37 -8.51 0.26
CA ARG A 50 6.12 -9.87 -0.20
C ARG A 50 5.59 -9.77 -1.61
N GLY A 51 6.26 -10.42 -2.55
CA GLY A 51 5.93 -10.33 -3.95
C GLY A 51 4.58 -10.97 -4.29
N GLY A 52 3.96 -10.46 -5.36
CA GLY A 52 2.74 -11.00 -5.96
C GLY A 52 2.91 -11.17 -7.47
N ARG A 53 1.84 -11.58 -8.16
CA ARG A 53 1.92 -12.07 -9.53
C ARG A 53 2.51 -11.05 -10.49
N SER A 54 3.48 -11.51 -11.27
CA SER A 54 4.15 -10.76 -12.34
C SER A 54 4.13 -11.53 -13.65
N LEU A 55 3.88 -10.84 -14.77
CA LEU A 55 3.63 -11.49 -16.07
C LEU A 55 4.67 -11.18 -17.13
N SER A 56 5.59 -10.25 -16.84
CA SER A 56 6.63 -9.86 -17.79
C SER A 56 7.92 -9.47 -17.10
N SER A 57 9.05 -9.80 -17.72
CA SER A 57 10.36 -9.36 -17.26
C SER A 57 11.36 -9.21 -18.41
N THR A 58 12.35 -8.35 -18.18
CA THR A 58 13.46 -8.17 -19.12
C THR A 58 14.69 -7.63 -18.41
N GLY A 59 15.87 -7.94 -18.94
CA GLY A 59 17.15 -7.39 -18.49
C GLY A 59 17.78 -6.48 -19.54
N SER A 60 18.86 -5.81 -19.14
CA SER A 60 19.69 -5.03 -20.06
C SER A 60 20.94 -5.82 -20.47
N PRO A 61 21.15 -6.07 -21.78
CA PRO A 61 22.41 -6.64 -22.25
C PRO A 61 23.60 -5.68 -22.03
N GLY A 62 23.36 -4.36 -22.04
CA GLY A 62 24.39 -3.33 -21.90
C GLY A 62 24.67 -2.89 -20.46
N ARG A 63 23.77 -3.15 -19.52
CA ARG A 63 23.90 -2.82 -18.08
C ARG A 63 23.69 -4.07 -17.25
N ILE A 64 24.78 -4.70 -16.83
CA ILE A 64 24.76 -6.09 -16.39
C ILE A 64 23.92 -6.40 -15.13
N ASN A 65 23.66 -5.38 -14.31
CA ASN A 65 22.89 -5.50 -13.08
C ASN A 65 21.48 -4.90 -13.18
N GLU A 66 21.08 -4.42 -14.37
CA GLU A 66 19.79 -3.78 -14.59
C GLU A 66 18.75 -4.77 -15.10
N TYR A 67 17.64 -4.89 -14.36
CA TYR A 67 16.50 -5.74 -14.71
C TYR A 67 15.18 -5.06 -14.37
N TYR A 68 14.11 -5.50 -15.03
CA TYR A 68 12.76 -5.01 -14.86
C TYR A 68 11.76 -6.17 -14.77
N PHE A 69 10.72 -6.03 -13.96
CA PHE A 69 9.54 -6.87 -14.04
C PHE A 69 8.25 -6.03 -13.98
N GLY A 70 7.21 -6.51 -14.68
CA GLY A 70 5.87 -5.95 -14.67
C GLY A 70 4.96 -6.73 -13.73
N ALA A 71 4.51 -6.05 -12.66
CA ALA A 71 3.58 -6.60 -11.69
C ALA A 71 2.12 -6.45 -12.15
N THR A 72 1.26 -7.37 -11.73
CA THR A 72 -0.19 -7.29 -11.99
C THR A 72 -0.87 -6.38 -10.96
N GLY A 73 -1.35 -5.23 -11.43
CA GLY A 73 -1.84 -4.14 -10.57
C GLY A 73 -0.76 -3.45 -9.72
N GLY A 74 0.53 -3.75 -9.94
CA GLY A 74 1.63 -3.29 -9.08
C GLY A 74 2.70 -2.39 -9.72
N GLY A 75 2.57 -2.07 -11.01
CA GLY A 75 3.46 -1.20 -11.76
C GLY A 75 4.68 -1.92 -12.35
N LEU A 76 5.58 -1.15 -12.95
CA LEU A 76 6.89 -1.64 -13.35
C LEU A 76 7.90 -1.42 -12.23
N TRP A 77 8.69 -2.46 -11.95
CA TRP A 77 9.75 -2.44 -10.96
C TRP A 77 11.11 -2.58 -11.64
N LYS A 78 12.11 -1.90 -11.06
CA LYS A 78 13.48 -1.87 -11.56
C LYS A 78 14.48 -2.18 -10.45
N THR A 79 15.50 -2.94 -10.78
CA THR A 79 16.73 -3.12 -10.00
C THR A 79 17.95 -2.67 -10.82
N ILE A 80 19.01 -2.24 -10.15
CA ILE A 80 20.31 -1.90 -10.76
C ILE A 80 21.50 -2.62 -10.08
N ASP A 81 21.21 -3.53 -9.15
CA ASP A 81 22.21 -4.25 -8.35
C ASP A 81 22.07 -5.78 -8.46
N GLY A 82 21.38 -6.25 -9.50
CA GLY A 82 21.21 -7.68 -9.77
C GLY A 82 20.05 -8.33 -9.03
N GLY A 83 19.05 -7.55 -8.60
CA GLY A 83 17.83 -8.06 -7.98
C GLY A 83 17.86 -8.10 -6.45
N ASN A 84 18.81 -7.41 -5.81
CA ASN A 84 18.84 -7.29 -4.35
C ASN A 84 17.85 -6.22 -3.89
N ASP A 85 17.85 -5.05 -4.54
CA ASP A 85 16.89 -3.96 -4.28
C ASP A 85 16.02 -3.67 -5.50
N TRP A 86 14.72 -3.46 -5.26
CA TRP A 86 13.71 -3.17 -6.28
C TRP A 86 12.96 -1.88 -5.99
N PHE A 87 12.74 -1.06 -7.02
CA PHE A 87 12.04 0.22 -6.92
C PHE A 87 10.92 0.33 -7.96
N PRO A 88 9.72 0.83 -7.60
CA PRO A 88 8.68 1.12 -8.57
C PRO A 88 9.10 2.32 -9.42
N VAL A 89 8.91 2.24 -10.73
CA VAL A 89 9.33 3.30 -11.68
C VAL A 89 8.16 3.89 -12.48
N THR A 90 6.93 3.54 -12.14
CA THR A 90 5.71 4.01 -12.84
C THR A 90 4.71 4.75 -11.96
N ASP A 91 4.91 4.77 -10.64
CA ASP A 91 3.97 5.36 -9.68
C ASP A 91 3.70 6.84 -10.02
N GLY A 92 2.42 7.19 -10.17
CA GLY A 92 1.97 8.55 -10.50
C GLY A 92 2.15 8.98 -11.97
N GLN A 93 2.67 8.13 -12.85
CA GLN A 93 3.00 8.49 -14.24
C GLN A 93 2.17 7.77 -15.31
N ILE A 94 1.47 6.70 -14.93
CA ILE A 94 0.64 5.88 -15.83
C ILE A 94 -0.77 5.73 -15.27
N LYS A 95 -1.73 5.38 -16.14
CA LYS A 95 -3.17 5.29 -15.84
C LYS A 95 -3.70 3.87 -15.56
N SER A 96 -2.80 2.91 -15.37
CA SER A 96 -3.10 1.55 -14.94
C SER A 96 -1.78 0.88 -14.55
N SER A 97 -1.69 0.36 -13.33
CA SER A 97 -0.49 -0.31 -12.83
C SER A 97 -0.37 -1.77 -13.25
N SER A 98 -1.27 -2.34 -14.05
CA SER A 98 -1.09 -3.72 -14.52
C SER A 98 -0.19 -3.78 -15.75
N ILE A 99 1.01 -4.35 -15.62
CA ILE A 99 2.02 -4.37 -16.68
C ILE A 99 2.24 -5.80 -17.19
N GLY A 100 1.72 -6.09 -18.39
CA GLY A 100 1.79 -7.41 -19.02
C GLY A 100 2.93 -7.60 -20.02
N ALA A 101 3.62 -6.52 -20.40
CA ALA A 101 4.78 -6.60 -21.28
C ALA A 101 5.79 -5.51 -20.95
N VAL A 102 7.08 -5.87 -20.96
CA VAL A 102 8.21 -4.94 -20.87
C VAL A 102 9.26 -5.31 -21.92
N ALA A 103 9.87 -4.31 -22.56
CA ALA A 103 10.97 -4.50 -23.49
C ALA A 103 11.98 -3.36 -23.38
N VAL A 104 13.26 -3.71 -23.21
CA VAL A 104 14.39 -2.78 -23.22
C VAL A 104 15.07 -2.86 -24.59
N ALA A 105 15.42 -1.70 -25.17
CA ALA A 105 16.16 -1.67 -26.42
C ALA A 105 17.62 -2.09 -26.21
N GLU A 106 18.11 -3.02 -27.02
CA GLU A 106 19.47 -3.57 -26.89
C GLU A 106 20.56 -2.55 -27.24
N THR A 107 20.25 -1.64 -28.17
CA THR A 107 21.16 -0.57 -28.59
C THR A 107 21.26 0.57 -27.59
N ASN A 108 20.23 0.78 -26.77
CA ASN A 108 20.19 1.83 -25.77
C ASN A 108 19.24 1.46 -24.62
N PRO A 109 19.75 1.01 -23.47
CA PRO A 109 18.92 0.58 -22.35
C PRO A 109 18.14 1.70 -21.64
N ASP A 110 18.34 2.96 -22.00
CA ASP A 110 17.46 4.04 -21.54
C ASP A 110 16.09 4.02 -22.24
N ILE A 111 16.01 3.39 -23.41
CA ILE A 111 14.75 3.22 -24.15
C ILE A 111 14.05 1.96 -23.66
N VAL A 112 12.95 2.17 -22.94
CA VAL A 112 12.12 1.10 -22.37
C VAL A 112 10.69 1.29 -22.84
N TYR A 113 10.05 0.21 -23.31
CA TYR A 113 8.63 0.18 -23.64
C TYR A 113 7.90 -0.74 -22.68
N ILE A 114 6.70 -0.35 -22.26
CA ILE A 114 5.80 -1.18 -21.46
C ILE A 114 4.41 -1.24 -22.10
N GLY A 115 3.74 -2.37 -21.91
CA GLY A 115 2.36 -2.60 -22.32
C GLY A 115 1.50 -2.98 -21.13
N GLY A 116 0.35 -2.33 -21.01
CA GLY A 116 -0.58 -2.58 -19.92
C GLY A 116 -1.44 -3.84 -20.10
N GLY A 117 -2.02 -4.27 -18.98
CA GLY A 117 -3.03 -5.33 -18.90
C GLY A 117 -2.45 -6.73 -18.79
N GLU A 118 -3.32 -7.72 -18.72
CA GLU A 118 -2.93 -9.11 -18.44
C GLU A 118 -3.42 -10.07 -19.53
N THR A 119 -2.60 -11.07 -19.88
CA THR A 119 -2.94 -12.05 -20.94
C THR A 119 -3.09 -13.48 -20.44
N GLN A 120 -2.77 -13.71 -19.17
CA GLN A 120 -3.04 -14.91 -18.42
C GLN A 120 -4.45 -14.80 -17.82
N LEU A 121 -5.46 -15.16 -18.62
CA LEU A 121 -6.87 -14.82 -18.36
C LEU A 121 -7.51 -15.56 -17.16
N ARG A 122 -7.01 -15.31 -15.96
CA ARG A 122 -7.58 -15.73 -14.66
C ARG A 122 -8.84 -14.92 -14.31
N GLY A 123 -9.55 -15.33 -13.27
CA GLY A 123 -10.79 -14.69 -12.78
C GLY A 123 -10.65 -13.24 -12.34
N SER A 124 -9.44 -12.82 -11.95
CA SER A 124 -9.15 -11.55 -11.28
C SER A 124 -8.36 -10.54 -12.10
N ILE A 125 -8.11 -10.78 -13.40
CA ILE A 125 -7.24 -9.91 -14.19
C ILE A 125 -7.69 -8.44 -14.26
N THR A 126 -6.71 -7.58 -14.44
CA THR A 126 -6.80 -6.12 -14.56
C THR A 126 -6.52 -5.70 -15.99
N GLN A 127 -7.33 -4.77 -16.51
CA GLN A 127 -7.17 -4.22 -17.86
C GLN A 127 -6.13 -3.09 -17.86
N GLY A 128 -5.38 -2.99 -18.94
CA GLY A 128 -4.35 -1.97 -19.16
C GLY A 128 -4.84 -0.80 -19.99
N GLU A 129 -4.02 0.25 -20.01
CA GLU A 129 -4.29 1.51 -20.72
C GLU A 129 -3.27 1.78 -21.84
N GLY A 130 -2.92 0.74 -22.61
CA GLY A 130 -2.09 0.84 -23.81
C GLY A 130 -0.57 0.75 -23.58
N VAL A 131 0.19 1.47 -24.39
CA VAL A 131 1.66 1.38 -24.44
C VAL A 131 2.30 2.67 -23.92
N TYR A 132 3.37 2.55 -23.14
CA TYR A 132 4.18 3.68 -22.69
C TYR A 132 5.65 3.50 -23.07
N LYS A 133 6.37 4.62 -23.17
CA LYS A 133 7.82 4.66 -23.43
C LYS A 133 8.54 5.56 -22.45
N SER A 134 9.69 5.08 -21.99
CA SER A 134 10.73 5.86 -21.33
C SER A 134 11.92 6.03 -22.28
N ILE A 135 12.64 7.14 -22.14
CA ILE A 135 13.94 7.40 -22.81
C ILE A 135 15.08 7.68 -21.80
N ASP A 136 14.85 7.41 -20.52
CA ASP A 136 15.78 7.65 -19.41
C ASP A 136 15.83 6.49 -18.40
N GLY A 137 15.52 5.28 -18.87
CA GLY A 137 15.60 4.06 -18.08
C GLY A 137 14.51 3.93 -17.01
N GLY A 138 13.34 4.54 -17.22
CA GLY A 138 12.13 4.42 -16.41
C GLY A 138 11.88 5.61 -15.49
N LYS A 139 12.63 6.71 -15.58
CA LYS A 139 12.39 7.88 -14.71
C LYS A 139 11.15 8.65 -15.15
N ASN A 140 10.96 8.79 -16.47
CA ASN A 140 9.80 9.46 -17.06
C ASN A 140 9.11 8.59 -18.12
N TRP A 141 7.78 8.59 -18.14
CA TRP A 141 6.96 7.82 -19.09
C TRP A 141 6.09 8.69 -19.98
N ARG A 142 6.03 8.35 -21.27
CA ARG A 142 5.15 8.95 -22.28
C ARG A 142 4.14 7.94 -22.78
N ASP A 143 2.85 8.28 -22.70
CA ASP A 143 1.75 7.53 -23.32
C ASP A 143 1.91 7.50 -24.86
N LEU A 144 1.82 6.30 -25.45
CA LEU A 144 1.94 6.04 -26.89
C LEU A 144 0.64 5.57 -27.54
N GLY A 145 -0.49 5.60 -26.81
CA GLY A 145 -1.80 5.17 -27.28
C GLY A 145 -2.03 3.66 -27.17
N LEU A 146 -2.88 3.11 -28.06
CA LEU A 146 -3.38 1.72 -28.02
C LEU A 146 -4.21 1.36 -26.76
N LYS A 147 -4.92 2.33 -26.18
CA LYS A 147 -5.71 2.17 -24.93
C LYS A 147 -6.74 1.04 -25.01
N GLU A 148 -7.50 1.00 -26.10
CA GLU A 148 -8.50 -0.04 -26.36
C GLU A 148 -7.93 -1.44 -26.64
N THR A 149 -6.60 -1.63 -26.55
CA THR A 149 -6.06 -3.00 -26.59
C THR A 149 -6.30 -3.73 -25.28
N GLN A 150 -6.39 -3.04 -24.14
CA GLN A 150 -6.62 -3.55 -22.77
C GLN A 150 -5.68 -4.65 -22.24
N ALA A 151 -5.04 -5.44 -23.09
CA ALA A 151 -4.16 -6.53 -22.73
C ALA A 151 -3.11 -6.73 -23.83
N ILE A 152 -1.87 -6.36 -23.51
CA ILE A 152 -0.70 -6.50 -24.39
C ILE A 152 0.09 -7.72 -23.95
N SER A 153 0.29 -8.68 -24.87
CA SER A 153 0.98 -9.94 -24.58
C SER A 153 2.49 -9.83 -24.74
N ARG A 154 2.97 -9.05 -25.71
CA ARG A 154 4.38 -8.86 -26.04
C ARG A 154 4.68 -7.50 -26.62
N ILE A 155 5.85 -6.99 -26.28
CA ILE A 155 6.53 -5.93 -27.02
C ILE A 155 7.87 -6.48 -27.52
N ARG A 156 8.21 -6.19 -28.77
CA ARG A 156 9.51 -6.52 -29.36
C ARG A 156 10.10 -5.28 -30.01
N VAL A 157 11.33 -4.94 -29.61
CA VAL A 157 12.10 -3.84 -30.18
C VAL A 157 13.09 -4.43 -31.18
N HIS A 158 13.22 -3.80 -32.35
CA HIS A 158 14.18 -4.23 -33.35
C HIS A 158 15.61 -4.16 -32.79
N PRO A 159 16.43 -5.21 -32.98
CA PRO A 159 17.70 -5.38 -32.24
C PRO A 159 18.72 -4.27 -32.51
N THR A 160 18.65 -3.61 -33.67
CA THR A 160 19.57 -2.53 -34.06
C THR A 160 18.92 -1.16 -34.26
N ASN A 161 17.59 -1.04 -34.09
CA ASN A 161 16.89 0.24 -34.30
C ASN A 161 15.73 0.40 -33.30
N PRO A 162 15.89 1.18 -32.23
CA PRO A 162 14.90 1.29 -31.16
C PRO A 162 13.60 2.03 -31.57
N ASN A 163 13.54 2.59 -32.78
CA ASN A 163 12.32 3.21 -33.31
C ASN A 163 11.39 2.21 -33.99
N ILE A 164 11.91 1.04 -34.40
CA ILE A 164 11.08 -0.04 -34.93
C ILE A 164 10.66 -0.92 -33.77
N VAL A 165 9.37 -0.88 -33.44
CA VAL A 165 8.79 -1.59 -32.29
C VAL A 165 7.48 -2.26 -32.71
N TYR A 166 7.27 -3.47 -32.20
CA TYR A 166 6.08 -4.28 -32.46
C TYR A 166 5.36 -4.57 -31.15
N VAL A 167 4.03 -4.53 -31.19
CA VAL A 167 3.13 -4.79 -30.07
C VAL A 167 2.19 -5.91 -30.46
N ALA A 168 2.18 -6.99 -29.70
CA ALA A 168 1.18 -8.05 -29.79
C ALA A 168 0.06 -7.74 -28.79
N ALA A 169 -1.12 -7.42 -29.31
CA ALA A 169 -2.30 -7.10 -28.53
C ALA A 169 -3.26 -8.28 -28.53
N LEU A 170 -3.56 -8.80 -27.34
CA LEU A 170 -4.62 -9.79 -27.16
C LEU A 170 -5.99 -9.14 -27.40
N GLY A 171 -6.17 -7.87 -27.02
CA GLY A 171 -7.45 -7.16 -27.08
C GLY A 171 -8.25 -7.31 -25.78
N HIS A 172 -9.53 -6.94 -25.84
CA HIS A 172 -10.44 -6.97 -24.70
C HIS A 172 -10.53 -8.40 -24.15
N PRO A 173 -10.15 -8.64 -22.89
CA PRO A 173 -10.28 -9.97 -22.29
C PRO A 173 -11.74 -10.41 -22.13
N TYR A 174 -12.65 -9.45 -22.00
CA TYR A 174 -14.04 -9.68 -21.60
C TYR A 174 -15.07 -9.49 -22.71
N GLY A 175 -14.66 -9.10 -23.92
CA GLY A 175 -15.55 -8.83 -25.04
C GLY A 175 -14.85 -8.92 -26.38
N GLU A 176 -15.64 -8.96 -27.46
CA GLU A 176 -15.10 -8.91 -28.83
C GLU A 176 -14.69 -7.46 -29.15
N ASN A 177 -13.55 -7.25 -29.83
CA ASN A 177 -13.10 -5.90 -30.20
C ASN A 177 -12.12 -5.92 -31.39
N VAL A 178 -12.06 -4.81 -32.13
CA VAL A 178 -11.22 -4.67 -33.33
C VAL A 178 -9.75 -4.39 -32.99
N GLN A 179 -9.40 -3.96 -31.78
CA GLN A 179 -8.04 -3.62 -31.35
C GLN A 179 -7.27 -4.85 -30.89
N ARG A 180 -7.23 -5.85 -31.77
CA ARG A 180 -6.52 -7.12 -31.65
C ARG A 180 -5.45 -7.25 -32.72
N GLY A 181 -4.45 -8.08 -32.45
CA GLY A 181 -3.44 -8.47 -33.45
C GLY A 181 -2.07 -7.85 -33.21
N VAL A 182 -1.27 -7.70 -34.27
CA VAL A 182 0.08 -7.13 -34.18
C VAL A 182 0.09 -5.71 -34.74
N PHE A 183 0.64 -4.79 -33.96
CA PHE A 183 0.86 -3.40 -34.34
C PHE A 183 2.36 -3.15 -34.50
N ARG A 184 2.74 -2.33 -35.48
CA ARG A 184 4.10 -1.90 -35.74
C ARG A 184 4.19 -0.38 -35.70
N SER A 185 5.25 0.12 -35.09
CA SER A 185 5.71 1.49 -35.24
C SER A 185 7.10 1.48 -35.84
N ILE A 186 7.40 2.46 -36.70
CA ILE A 186 8.74 2.70 -37.26
C ILE A 186 9.38 4.01 -36.77
N ASP A 187 8.69 4.75 -35.91
CA ASP A 187 9.09 6.08 -35.41
C ASP A 187 9.13 6.16 -33.88
N GLY A 188 9.29 5.00 -33.22
CA GLY A 188 9.45 4.91 -31.77
C GLY A 188 8.16 5.09 -30.98
N GLY A 189 7.02 4.78 -31.58
CA GLY A 189 5.70 4.69 -30.98
C GLY A 189 4.82 5.92 -31.19
N ASN A 190 5.18 6.84 -32.11
CA ASN A 190 4.34 8.00 -32.39
C ASN A 190 3.16 7.60 -33.29
N HIS A 191 3.37 6.66 -34.21
CA HIS A 191 2.32 6.12 -35.07
C HIS A 191 2.33 4.59 -35.07
N TRP A 192 1.13 4.00 -35.06
CA TRP A 192 0.95 2.55 -35.05
C TRP A 192 0.17 2.09 -36.28
N GLU A 193 0.73 1.11 -36.99
CA GLU A 193 0.10 0.39 -38.08
C GLU A 193 -0.32 -0.99 -37.61
N LYS A 194 -1.57 -1.40 -37.84
CA LYS A 194 -2.02 -2.77 -37.57
C LYS A 194 -1.62 -3.66 -38.75
N ILE A 195 -0.65 -4.54 -38.52
CA ILE A 195 0.01 -5.34 -39.57
C ILE A 195 -0.41 -6.81 -39.59
N LEU A 196 -1.06 -7.31 -38.53
CA LEU A 196 -1.68 -8.63 -38.49
C LEU A 196 -3.00 -8.55 -37.74
N TYR A 197 -4.08 -9.03 -38.36
CA TYR A 197 -5.42 -9.08 -37.78
C TYR A 197 -6.17 -10.31 -38.32
N VAL A 198 -6.85 -11.04 -37.44
CA VAL A 198 -7.61 -12.24 -37.81
C VAL A 198 -9.11 -12.01 -37.65
N SER A 199 -9.56 -11.61 -36.46
CA SER A 199 -10.97 -11.33 -36.16
C SER A 199 -11.13 -10.56 -34.84
N ASP A 200 -12.36 -10.13 -34.54
CA ASP A 200 -12.70 -9.48 -33.26
C ASP A 200 -12.64 -10.42 -32.04
N ARG A 201 -12.41 -11.72 -32.28
CA ARG A 201 -12.39 -12.79 -31.28
C ARG A 201 -11.01 -13.33 -30.98
N ALA A 202 -10.01 -13.00 -31.80
CA ALA A 202 -8.67 -13.54 -31.68
C ALA A 202 -7.61 -12.43 -31.76
N GLY A 203 -6.81 -12.31 -30.71
CA GLY A 203 -5.69 -11.38 -30.66
C GLY A 203 -4.35 -12.07 -30.58
N ALA A 204 -3.28 -11.29 -30.71
CA ALA A 204 -1.92 -11.81 -30.73
C ALA A 204 -1.49 -12.26 -29.32
N ALA A 205 -1.13 -13.54 -29.18
CA ALA A 205 -0.75 -14.17 -27.91
C ALA A 205 0.77 -14.25 -27.71
N ASP A 206 1.52 -14.35 -28.80
CA ASP A 206 2.98 -14.31 -28.79
C ASP A 206 3.54 -13.66 -30.05
N LEU A 207 4.76 -13.15 -29.94
CA LEU A 207 5.50 -12.50 -31.01
C LEU A 207 7.00 -12.62 -30.74
N ILE A 208 7.76 -13.05 -31.73
CA ILE A 208 9.23 -13.09 -31.66
C ILE A 208 9.86 -12.64 -32.97
N ILE A 209 11.00 -11.94 -32.83
CA ILE A 209 11.85 -11.48 -33.93
C ILE A 209 13.05 -12.42 -34.01
N ASP A 210 13.39 -12.87 -35.21
CA ASP A 210 14.70 -13.48 -35.44
C ASP A 210 15.80 -12.41 -35.29
N ARG A 211 16.62 -12.56 -34.24
CA ARG A 211 17.71 -11.63 -33.93
C ARG A 211 18.77 -11.56 -35.03
N THR A 212 18.97 -12.64 -35.78
CA THR A 212 19.97 -12.73 -36.86
C THR A 212 19.48 -12.11 -38.17
N ASN A 213 18.15 -12.09 -38.38
CA ASN A 213 17.50 -11.41 -39.49
C ASN A 213 16.16 -10.80 -39.04
N PRO A 214 16.14 -9.53 -38.61
CA PRO A 214 14.96 -8.92 -37.99
C PRO A 214 13.81 -8.61 -38.95
N LYS A 215 13.92 -9.00 -40.23
CA LYS A 215 12.78 -9.06 -41.16
C LYS A 215 11.92 -10.31 -40.94
N ILE A 216 12.46 -11.35 -40.32
CA ILE A 216 11.73 -12.58 -40.03
C ILE A 216 11.06 -12.44 -38.67
N LEU A 217 9.73 -12.58 -38.68
CA LEU A 217 8.88 -12.50 -37.49
C LEU A 217 8.02 -13.76 -37.41
N TYR A 218 7.75 -14.22 -36.19
CA TYR A 218 6.73 -15.23 -35.92
C TYR A 218 5.73 -14.67 -34.92
N ALA A 219 4.44 -14.85 -35.20
CA ALA A 219 3.35 -14.38 -34.35
C ALA A 219 2.26 -15.44 -34.25
N SER A 220 1.62 -15.54 -33.08
CA SER A 220 0.46 -16.39 -32.88
C SER A 220 -0.77 -15.58 -32.52
N THR A 221 -1.94 -15.97 -33.03
CA THR A 221 -3.24 -15.48 -32.56
C THR A 221 -3.92 -16.53 -31.70
N TRP A 222 -4.73 -16.08 -30.74
CA TRP A 222 -5.49 -16.93 -29.84
C TRP A 222 -6.92 -16.45 -29.75
N GLN A 223 -7.85 -17.31 -30.16
CA GLN A 223 -9.28 -17.06 -29.99
C GLN A 223 -9.66 -17.30 -28.53
N VAL A 224 -10.05 -16.22 -27.83
CA VAL A 224 -10.30 -16.29 -26.40
C VAL A 224 -11.25 -15.19 -25.91
N TYR A 225 -12.06 -15.52 -24.91
CA TYR A 225 -12.73 -14.54 -24.07
C TYR A 225 -12.93 -15.07 -22.65
N ARG A 226 -13.22 -14.15 -21.74
CA ARG A 226 -13.63 -14.45 -20.38
C ARG A 226 -14.93 -13.71 -20.03
N LYS A 227 -15.74 -14.34 -19.19
CA LYS A 227 -16.89 -13.78 -18.48
C LYS A 227 -16.79 -14.23 -17.02
N THR A 228 -17.64 -13.70 -16.14
CA THR A 228 -17.63 -14.08 -14.72
C THR A 228 -17.79 -15.59 -14.52
N TRP A 229 -18.67 -16.22 -15.30
CA TRP A 229 -19.02 -17.65 -15.21
C TRP A 229 -18.30 -18.56 -16.21
N LYS A 230 -17.47 -18.00 -17.11
CA LYS A 230 -16.94 -18.77 -18.23
C LYS A 230 -15.64 -18.21 -18.76
N MET A 231 -14.64 -19.07 -18.85
CA MET A 231 -13.48 -18.90 -19.70
C MET A 231 -13.63 -19.77 -20.95
N TRP A 232 -13.25 -19.25 -22.10
CA TRP A 232 -13.28 -20.00 -23.35
C TRP A 232 -12.02 -19.72 -24.16
N GLY A 233 -11.23 -20.75 -24.43
CA GLY A 233 -10.05 -20.68 -25.31
C GLY A 233 -10.09 -21.70 -26.46
N GLY A 234 -9.46 -21.31 -27.57
CA GLY A 234 -9.29 -22.14 -28.75
C GLY A 234 -10.43 -22.01 -29.77
N GLY A 235 -10.09 -22.26 -31.03
CA GLY A 235 -11.00 -22.08 -32.16
C GLY A 235 -10.26 -21.83 -33.49
N PRO A 236 -11.00 -21.68 -34.59
CA PRO A 236 -10.43 -21.53 -35.94
C PRO A 236 -9.57 -20.28 -36.14
N ASP A 237 -9.71 -19.27 -35.28
CA ASP A 237 -8.95 -18.02 -35.37
C ASP A 237 -7.66 -18.06 -34.53
N SER A 238 -7.41 -19.16 -33.81
CA SER A 238 -6.09 -19.44 -33.23
C SER A 238 -5.16 -19.93 -34.33
N LYS A 239 -4.02 -19.26 -34.56
CA LYS A 239 -3.14 -19.51 -35.71
C LYS A 239 -1.67 -19.19 -35.40
N LEU A 240 -0.75 -19.78 -36.15
CA LEU A 240 0.67 -19.43 -36.18
C LEU A 240 1.02 -18.82 -37.55
N PHE A 241 1.76 -17.72 -37.54
CA PHE A 241 2.18 -17.00 -38.75
C PHE A 241 3.68 -16.75 -38.78
N LYS A 242 4.20 -16.61 -40.01
CA LYS A 242 5.56 -16.14 -40.30
C LYS A 242 5.53 -14.96 -41.25
N SER A 243 6.32 -13.93 -40.98
CA SER A 243 6.65 -12.87 -41.94
C SER A 243 8.11 -12.98 -42.36
N LEU A 244 8.40 -12.56 -43.59
CA LEU A 244 9.74 -12.54 -44.18
C LEU A 244 10.23 -11.10 -44.49
N ASP A 245 9.38 -10.11 -44.25
CA ASP A 245 9.53 -8.72 -44.71
C ASP A 245 9.24 -7.69 -43.61
N GLY A 246 9.40 -8.06 -42.34
CA GLY A 246 9.19 -7.14 -41.22
C GLY A 246 7.71 -6.86 -40.93
N GLY A 247 6.83 -7.78 -41.32
CA GLY A 247 5.41 -7.75 -41.00
C GLY A 247 4.51 -7.18 -42.07
N ASP A 248 5.03 -6.82 -43.25
CA ASP A 248 4.21 -6.33 -44.37
C ASP A 248 3.32 -7.46 -44.93
N ASN A 249 3.84 -8.69 -44.98
CA ASN A 249 3.09 -9.88 -45.36
C ASN A 249 3.26 -11.01 -44.34
N TRP A 250 2.21 -11.83 -44.20
CA TRP A 250 2.16 -12.96 -43.26
C TRP A 250 1.71 -14.24 -43.96
N ILE A 251 2.43 -15.33 -43.67
CA ILE A 251 2.17 -16.68 -44.17
C ILE A 251 1.67 -17.52 -42.98
N GLU A 252 0.49 -18.12 -43.13
CA GLU A 252 -0.07 -19.02 -42.11
C GLU A 252 0.69 -20.35 -42.12
N LEU A 253 1.22 -20.76 -40.95
CA LEU A 253 1.94 -22.02 -40.74
C LEU A 253 1.08 -23.10 -40.09
N THR A 254 -0.11 -22.77 -39.60
CA THR A 254 -0.98 -23.64 -38.80
C THR A 254 -1.28 -25.00 -39.45
N LYS A 255 -1.30 -25.06 -40.78
CA LYS A 255 -1.65 -26.25 -41.57
C LYS A 255 -0.45 -26.91 -42.25
N ASN A 256 0.77 -26.47 -41.90
CA ASN A 256 1.97 -27.05 -42.48
C ASN A 256 2.16 -28.51 -42.02
N PRO A 257 2.87 -29.34 -42.81
CA PRO A 257 3.11 -30.74 -42.46
C PRO A 257 3.69 -30.91 -41.05
N GLY A 258 3.08 -31.80 -40.27
CA GLY A 258 3.49 -32.13 -38.90
C GLY A 258 2.85 -31.30 -37.78
N MET A 259 2.12 -30.24 -38.12
CA MET A 259 1.27 -29.52 -37.15
C MET A 259 0.06 -30.36 -36.71
N PRO A 260 -0.50 -30.13 -35.51
CA PRO A 260 -1.62 -30.91 -35.00
C PRO A 260 -2.91 -30.68 -35.81
N GLU A 261 -3.68 -31.75 -36.01
CA GLU A 261 -5.02 -31.67 -36.61
C GLU A 261 -6.08 -31.24 -35.58
N GLY A 262 -7.17 -30.63 -36.06
CA GLY A 262 -8.30 -30.21 -35.24
C GLY A 262 -8.16 -28.81 -34.64
N PRO A 263 -8.99 -28.47 -33.63
CA PRO A 263 -8.92 -27.16 -32.98
C PRO A 263 -7.59 -26.94 -32.28
N ILE A 264 -7.00 -25.75 -32.49
CA ILE A 264 -5.81 -25.29 -31.78
C ILE A 264 -6.13 -24.10 -30.87
N GLY A 265 -5.35 -23.99 -29.80
CA GLY A 265 -5.50 -23.00 -28.74
C GLY A 265 -4.33 -22.03 -28.69
N LYS A 266 -3.91 -21.67 -27.47
CA LYS A 266 -2.78 -20.75 -27.28
C LYS A 266 -1.48 -21.39 -27.79
N ILE A 267 -0.64 -20.59 -28.45
CA ILE A 267 0.65 -21.01 -28.98
C ILE A 267 1.73 -20.05 -28.48
N GLY A 268 2.75 -20.59 -27.81
CA GLY A 268 4.02 -19.89 -27.55
C GLY A 268 5.06 -20.31 -28.60
N VAL A 269 5.87 -19.37 -29.08
CA VAL A 269 6.85 -19.61 -30.16
C VAL A 269 8.19 -18.95 -29.87
N THR A 270 9.28 -19.68 -30.16
CA THR A 270 10.65 -19.15 -30.09
C THR A 270 11.50 -19.59 -31.28
N VAL A 271 12.44 -18.75 -31.68
CA VAL A 271 13.48 -19.03 -32.68
C VAL A 271 14.83 -19.09 -31.98
N SER A 272 15.69 -20.03 -32.35
CA SER A 272 17.04 -20.12 -31.79
C SER A 272 17.93 -19.02 -32.38
N PRO A 273 18.55 -18.16 -31.55
CA PRO A 273 19.56 -17.22 -32.05
C PRO A 273 20.85 -17.93 -32.51
N ALA A 274 21.10 -19.15 -32.05
CA ALA A 274 22.24 -19.97 -32.45
C ALA A 274 22.05 -20.67 -33.82
N ASP A 275 20.81 -20.90 -34.26
CA ASP A 275 20.46 -21.41 -35.60
C ASP A 275 19.05 -20.91 -36.00
N PRO A 276 18.91 -19.89 -36.87
CA PRO A 276 17.61 -19.29 -37.20
C PRO A 276 16.65 -20.22 -37.95
N ASN A 277 17.11 -21.38 -38.44
CA ASN A 277 16.21 -22.41 -38.99
C ASN A 277 15.54 -23.25 -37.88
N ARG A 278 16.10 -23.24 -36.66
CA ARG A 278 15.58 -23.93 -35.49
C ARG A 278 14.51 -23.08 -34.81
N ILE A 279 13.27 -23.57 -34.83
CA ILE A 279 12.17 -22.96 -34.08
C ILE A 279 11.43 -24.00 -33.26
N TRP A 280 10.88 -23.56 -32.12
CA TRP A 280 9.99 -24.37 -31.29
C TRP A 280 8.66 -23.66 -31.07
N ALA A 281 7.60 -24.45 -30.98
CA ALA A 281 6.28 -24.01 -30.59
C ALA A 281 5.71 -24.93 -29.50
N VAL A 282 5.20 -24.34 -28.42
CA VAL A 282 4.35 -25.05 -27.46
C VAL A 282 2.90 -24.81 -27.86
N ILE A 283 2.19 -25.88 -28.22
CA ILE A 283 0.86 -25.79 -28.84
C ILE A 283 -0.19 -26.47 -27.99
N GLU A 284 -1.24 -25.72 -27.63
CA GLU A 284 -2.49 -26.28 -27.11
C GLU A 284 -3.28 -26.95 -28.24
N ALA A 285 -3.42 -28.27 -28.17
CA ALA A 285 -4.27 -29.09 -29.03
C ALA A 285 -4.55 -30.43 -28.33
N ASN A 286 -5.49 -31.23 -28.86
CA ASN A 286 -5.71 -32.61 -28.40
C ASN A 286 -4.39 -33.39 -28.48
N GLU A 287 -3.77 -33.38 -29.66
CA GLU A 287 -2.41 -33.87 -29.91
C GLU A 287 -1.33 -32.79 -29.72
N GLY A 288 -1.53 -31.90 -28.75
CA GLY A 288 -0.60 -30.81 -28.43
C GLY A 288 0.70 -31.26 -27.75
N GLY A 289 1.63 -30.33 -27.58
CA GLY A 289 2.97 -30.61 -27.09
C GLY A 289 3.99 -29.57 -27.54
N ILE A 290 5.27 -29.95 -27.50
CA ILE A 290 6.37 -29.19 -28.09
C ILE A 290 6.58 -29.68 -29.52
N PHE A 291 6.51 -28.74 -30.45
CA PHE A 291 6.79 -28.94 -31.86
C PHE A 291 8.08 -28.22 -32.20
N ARG A 292 8.94 -28.89 -32.96
CA ARG A 292 10.19 -28.34 -33.46
C ARG A 292 10.17 -28.30 -34.97
N SER A 293 10.72 -27.25 -35.54
CA SER A 293 11.01 -27.17 -36.97
C SER A 293 12.48 -26.82 -37.18
N ASP A 294 13.04 -27.43 -38.21
CA ASP A 294 14.47 -27.38 -38.55
C ASP A 294 14.68 -26.63 -39.89
N ASP A 295 13.61 -26.09 -40.48
CA ASP A 295 13.56 -25.36 -41.75
C ASP A 295 12.83 -24.01 -41.63
N GLY A 296 12.73 -23.47 -40.42
CA GLY A 296 12.07 -22.19 -40.16
C GLY A 296 10.54 -22.23 -40.26
N GLY A 297 9.93 -23.38 -39.98
CA GLY A 297 8.48 -23.54 -39.80
C GLY A 297 7.72 -24.12 -41.00
N TRP A 298 8.42 -24.60 -42.03
CA TRP A 298 7.77 -25.23 -43.18
C TRP A 298 7.38 -26.67 -42.90
N THR A 299 8.19 -27.41 -42.15
CA THR A 299 7.85 -28.73 -41.64
C THR A 299 8.08 -28.83 -40.14
N TRP A 300 7.21 -29.57 -39.46
CA TRP A 300 7.22 -29.69 -37.99
C TRP A 300 7.32 -31.14 -37.54
N LEU A 301 7.95 -31.34 -36.38
CA LEU A 301 7.99 -32.60 -35.66
C LEU A 301 7.51 -32.36 -34.23
N ARG A 302 6.52 -33.15 -33.78
CA ARG A 302 6.15 -33.20 -32.37
C ARG A 302 7.24 -33.95 -31.61
N VAL A 303 8.11 -33.22 -30.92
CA VAL A 303 9.27 -33.78 -30.20
C VAL A 303 8.94 -34.19 -28.77
N ASN A 304 7.93 -33.59 -28.16
CA ASN A 304 7.51 -33.95 -26.80
C ASN A 304 5.99 -33.76 -26.62
N SER A 305 5.33 -34.71 -25.95
CA SER A 305 3.88 -34.75 -25.72
C SER A 305 3.46 -34.56 -24.26
N GLU A 306 4.41 -34.41 -23.34
CA GLU A 306 4.19 -34.41 -21.90
C GLU A 306 3.22 -33.31 -21.48
N ARG A 307 2.32 -33.67 -20.54
CA ARG A 307 1.29 -32.74 -20.05
C ARG A 307 1.85 -31.66 -19.14
N LYS A 308 2.98 -31.90 -18.45
CA LYS A 308 3.63 -30.95 -17.53
C LYS A 308 4.03 -29.61 -18.17
N LEU A 309 4.17 -29.59 -19.50
CA LEU A 309 4.50 -28.39 -20.29
C LEU A 309 3.24 -27.67 -20.84
N ARG A 310 2.04 -28.19 -20.58
CA ARG A 310 0.78 -27.71 -21.16
C ARG A 310 -0.45 -27.96 -20.26
N GLN A 311 -0.29 -27.92 -18.94
CA GLN A 311 -1.35 -28.28 -17.99
C GLN A 311 -2.55 -27.31 -18.07
N ARG A 312 -2.26 -26.01 -18.19
CA ARG A 312 -3.27 -24.92 -18.26
C ARG A 312 -2.85 -23.88 -19.29
N ALA A 313 -3.11 -24.17 -20.56
CA ALA A 313 -2.58 -23.36 -21.66
C ALA A 313 -2.97 -21.86 -21.59
N PHE A 314 -4.19 -21.54 -21.15
CA PHE A 314 -4.60 -20.14 -21.02
C PHE A 314 -3.73 -19.33 -20.05
N TYR A 315 -3.23 -19.99 -18.99
CA TYR A 315 -2.42 -19.39 -17.94
C TYR A 315 -0.91 -19.49 -18.25
N TYR A 316 -0.46 -20.53 -18.96
CA TYR A 316 0.95 -20.72 -19.32
C TYR A 316 1.18 -20.75 -20.85
N SER A 317 2.03 -21.68 -21.33
CA SER A 317 2.42 -21.92 -22.71
C SER A 317 3.44 -20.91 -23.26
N ARG A 318 4.56 -20.75 -22.55
CA ARG A 318 5.74 -20.04 -23.05
C ARG A 318 6.94 -20.97 -23.23
N ILE A 319 7.73 -20.70 -24.25
CA ILE A 319 8.94 -21.45 -24.60
C ILE A 319 10.04 -20.47 -25.02
N TYR A 320 11.29 -20.71 -24.61
CA TYR A 320 12.43 -19.83 -24.89
C TYR A 320 13.63 -20.64 -25.32
N ALA A 321 14.28 -20.24 -26.41
CA ALA A 321 15.54 -20.83 -26.84
C ALA A 321 16.71 -20.23 -26.03
N ASP A 322 17.73 -21.05 -25.75
CA ASP A 322 19.01 -20.52 -25.31
C ASP A 322 19.64 -19.66 -26.44
N PRO A 323 20.22 -18.49 -26.12
CA PRO A 323 20.79 -17.61 -27.14
C PRO A 323 22.09 -18.12 -27.77
N LEU A 324 22.83 -19.01 -27.12
CA LEU A 324 24.15 -19.48 -27.55
C LEU A 324 24.20 -20.98 -27.85
N ASP A 325 23.22 -21.76 -27.40
CA ASP A 325 23.11 -23.20 -27.64
C ASP A 325 21.86 -23.55 -28.46
N ARG A 326 22.08 -24.20 -29.61
CA ARG A 326 21.01 -24.56 -30.56
C ARG A 326 20.07 -25.69 -30.09
N GLU A 327 20.47 -26.47 -29.09
CA GLU A 327 19.67 -27.61 -28.60
C GLU A 327 18.97 -27.29 -27.27
N THR A 328 19.39 -26.23 -26.59
CA THR A 328 18.83 -25.85 -25.28
C THR A 328 17.56 -25.02 -25.42
N VAL A 329 16.49 -25.47 -24.76
CA VAL A 329 15.18 -24.81 -24.78
C VAL A 329 14.48 -24.93 -23.43
N TYR A 330 13.78 -23.87 -23.04
CA TYR A 330 13.18 -23.67 -21.74
C TYR A 330 11.66 -23.64 -21.87
N GLY A 331 10.95 -24.40 -21.03
CA GLY A 331 9.48 -24.47 -21.02
C GLY A 331 8.92 -23.91 -19.71
N LEU A 332 8.10 -22.86 -19.79
CA LEU A 332 7.46 -22.28 -18.60
C LEU A 332 6.05 -22.84 -18.41
N ASN A 333 5.80 -23.36 -17.21
CA ASN A 333 4.49 -23.81 -16.75
C ASN A 333 4.37 -23.57 -15.23
N VAL A 334 3.52 -24.35 -14.54
CA VAL A 334 3.52 -24.41 -13.06
C VAL A 334 4.95 -24.54 -12.52
N GLN A 335 5.73 -25.44 -13.13
CA GLN A 335 7.17 -25.55 -12.91
C GLN A 335 7.96 -25.03 -14.12
N PHE A 336 9.21 -24.65 -13.88
CA PHE A 336 10.14 -24.17 -14.89
C PHE A 336 11.04 -25.33 -15.35
N TRP A 337 10.94 -25.70 -16.63
CA TRP A 337 11.65 -26.84 -17.20
C TRP A 337 12.72 -26.43 -18.22
N LYS A 338 13.76 -27.24 -18.33
CA LYS A 338 14.82 -27.11 -19.32
C LYS A 338 15.05 -28.43 -20.07
N SER A 339 15.34 -28.30 -21.35
CA SER A 339 15.76 -29.35 -22.27
C SER A 339 17.09 -28.95 -22.90
N THR A 340 17.96 -29.92 -23.15
CA THR A 340 19.28 -29.74 -23.80
C THR A 340 19.46 -30.65 -25.03
N ASP A 341 18.39 -31.29 -25.49
CA ASP A 341 18.36 -32.25 -26.61
C ASP A 341 17.38 -31.82 -27.72
N GLY A 342 17.18 -30.52 -27.86
CA GLY A 342 16.32 -29.92 -28.86
C GLY A 342 14.84 -30.05 -28.52
N GLY A 343 14.47 -30.13 -27.24
CA GLY A 343 13.09 -30.17 -26.76
C GLY A 343 12.48 -31.57 -26.68
N VAL A 344 13.28 -32.63 -26.75
CA VAL A 344 12.80 -34.02 -26.69
C VAL A 344 12.53 -34.41 -25.23
N THR A 345 13.48 -34.17 -24.33
CA THR A 345 13.34 -34.43 -22.89
C THR A 345 13.36 -33.15 -22.06
N PHE A 346 12.55 -33.10 -21.01
CA PHE A 346 12.47 -32.00 -20.04
C PHE A 346 12.57 -32.57 -18.62
N ASP A 347 13.70 -33.19 -18.30
CA ASP A 347 13.94 -33.85 -17.01
C ASP A 347 14.69 -32.95 -16.01
N GLU A 348 15.18 -31.78 -16.45
CA GLU A 348 15.79 -30.76 -15.60
C GLU A 348 14.73 -29.72 -15.19
N GLU A 349 14.38 -29.69 -13.90
CA GLU A 349 13.55 -28.66 -13.30
C GLU A 349 14.43 -27.54 -12.73
N ILE A 350 14.19 -26.30 -13.14
CA ILE A 350 14.80 -25.11 -12.56
C ILE A 350 13.97 -24.66 -11.36
N LYS A 351 14.58 -24.67 -10.17
CA LYS A 351 13.91 -24.32 -8.92
C LYS A 351 13.95 -22.81 -8.69
N VAL A 352 12.81 -22.16 -8.89
CA VAL A 352 12.54 -20.73 -8.60
C VAL A 352 11.94 -20.55 -7.20
N PRO A 353 11.99 -19.34 -6.61
CA PRO A 353 11.41 -19.07 -5.29
C PRO A 353 9.91 -19.32 -5.19
N HIS A 354 9.17 -19.04 -6.27
CA HIS A 354 7.74 -19.28 -6.42
C HIS A 354 7.42 -19.98 -7.74
N GLY A 355 6.41 -20.85 -7.75
CA GLY A 355 5.91 -21.53 -8.95
C GLY A 355 5.11 -20.60 -9.87
N ASP A 356 4.50 -21.19 -10.90
CA ASP A 356 3.65 -20.50 -11.89
C ASP A 356 4.42 -19.46 -12.72
N ASN A 357 5.24 -19.96 -13.65
CA ASN A 357 6.20 -19.15 -14.40
C ASN A 357 5.57 -18.59 -15.70
N HIS A 358 5.65 -17.27 -15.88
CA HIS A 358 4.93 -16.52 -16.92
C HIS A 358 5.81 -15.89 -17.99
N ASP A 359 7.02 -15.47 -17.64
CA ASP A 359 7.96 -14.85 -18.57
C ASP A 359 9.40 -15.14 -18.17
N LEU A 360 10.28 -15.15 -19.16
CA LEU A 360 11.71 -15.36 -18.99
C LEU A 360 12.46 -14.45 -19.93
N TRP A 361 13.51 -13.82 -19.42
CA TRP A 361 14.54 -13.20 -20.23
C TRP A 361 15.88 -13.86 -19.93
N ILE A 362 16.62 -14.16 -20.99
CA ILE A 362 17.97 -14.72 -20.96
C ILE A 362 18.86 -13.71 -21.67
N ASP A 363 19.97 -13.30 -21.05
CA ASP A 363 20.88 -12.35 -21.67
C ASP A 363 21.43 -12.93 -22.98
N PRO A 364 21.23 -12.27 -24.13
CA PRO A 364 21.68 -12.77 -25.42
C PRO A 364 23.20 -12.96 -25.52
N ASN A 365 23.99 -12.29 -24.67
CA ASN A 365 25.44 -12.38 -24.65
C ASN A 365 25.97 -13.27 -23.52
N ASN A 366 25.14 -13.66 -22.55
CA ASN A 366 25.54 -14.46 -21.40
C ASN A 366 24.36 -15.22 -20.77
N PRO A 367 24.06 -16.46 -21.20
CA PRO A 367 22.89 -17.20 -20.72
C PRO A 367 22.90 -17.55 -19.22
N LEU A 368 23.99 -17.28 -18.51
CA LEU A 368 24.00 -17.36 -17.03
C LEU A 368 23.16 -16.26 -16.38
N ARG A 369 22.91 -15.15 -17.08
CA ARG A 369 22.08 -14.04 -16.58
C ARG A 369 20.66 -14.19 -17.06
N MET A 370 19.74 -14.31 -16.12
CA MET A 370 18.33 -14.54 -16.36
C MET A 370 17.47 -13.71 -15.42
N ILE A 371 16.28 -13.35 -15.85
CA ILE A 371 15.19 -12.92 -14.97
C ILE A 371 13.93 -13.71 -15.32
N SER A 372 13.23 -14.19 -14.30
CA SER A 372 11.95 -14.87 -14.41
C SER A 372 10.86 -14.03 -13.76
N SER A 373 9.65 -14.09 -14.31
CA SER A 373 8.43 -13.60 -13.66
C SER A 373 7.48 -14.76 -13.37
N ASN A 374 6.96 -14.81 -12.16
CA ASN A 374 6.08 -15.87 -11.67
C ASN A 374 4.95 -15.28 -10.78
N ASP A 375 4.12 -16.13 -10.16
CA ASP A 375 3.02 -15.68 -9.28
C ASP A 375 3.51 -15.05 -7.94
N GLY A 376 4.79 -15.19 -7.61
CA GLY A 376 5.47 -14.54 -6.48
C GLY A 376 6.22 -13.26 -6.85
N GLY A 377 6.52 -12.99 -8.12
CA GLY A 377 7.12 -11.74 -8.59
C GLY A 377 8.23 -11.91 -9.63
N GLY A 378 9.10 -10.91 -9.75
CA GLY A 378 10.34 -10.96 -10.51
C GLY A 378 11.53 -11.47 -9.69
N THR A 379 12.30 -12.40 -10.24
CA THR A 379 13.49 -12.97 -9.60
C THR A 379 14.66 -13.11 -10.57
N VAL A 380 15.88 -12.80 -10.13
CA VAL A 380 17.09 -12.74 -10.97
C VAL A 380 18.02 -13.91 -10.66
N SER A 381 18.62 -14.48 -11.72
CA SER A 381 19.72 -15.41 -11.62
C SER A 381 20.94 -14.88 -12.37
N VAL A 382 22.12 -15.06 -11.78
CA VAL A 382 23.42 -14.74 -12.42
C VAL A 382 24.29 -15.97 -12.65
N ASN A 383 23.73 -17.18 -12.45
CA ASN A 383 24.43 -18.45 -12.56
C ASN A 383 23.66 -19.51 -13.35
N GLY A 384 22.77 -19.08 -14.25
CA GLY A 384 22.02 -19.95 -15.16
C GLY A 384 20.89 -20.73 -14.49
N GLY A 385 20.23 -20.12 -13.50
CA GLY A 385 19.09 -20.70 -12.80
C GLY A 385 19.43 -21.65 -11.65
N LYS A 386 20.70 -21.74 -11.23
CA LYS A 386 21.10 -22.55 -10.07
C LYS A 386 20.66 -21.93 -8.74
N SER A 387 20.62 -20.60 -8.67
CA SER A 387 20.03 -19.85 -7.57
C SER A 387 19.38 -18.57 -8.09
N TRP A 388 18.47 -18.03 -7.29
CA TRP A 388 17.58 -16.93 -7.62
C TRP A 388 17.50 -15.94 -6.44
N THR A 389 17.29 -14.65 -6.72
CA THR A 389 17.07 -13.63 -5.69
C THR A 389 15.72 -13.80 -5.00
N GLU A 390 15.58 -13.21 -3.81
CA GLU A 390 14.31 -13.16 -3.07
C GLU A 390 13.27 -12.24 -3.74
N GLU A 391 12.01 -12.36 -3.30
CA GLU A 391 10.84 -11.65 -3.85
C GLU A 391 10.26 -10.66 -2.82
N ASP A 392 11.12 -9.83 -2.22
CA ASP A 392 10.82 -9.00 -1.04
C ASP A 392 10.45 -7.54 -1.40
N TYR A 393 9.31 -7.36 -2.07
CA TYR A 393 8.78 -6.03 -2.43
C TYR A 393 7.25 -5.99 -2.33
N PRO A 394 6.63 -4.83 -2.03
CA PRO A 394 5.22 -4.73 -1.68
C PRO A 394 4.32 -4.75 -2.93
N THR A 395 4.18 -5.93 -3.53
CA THR A 395 3.30 -6.20 -4.68
C THR A 395 2.19 -7.20 -4.40
N THR A 396 1.89 -7.44 -3.11
CA THR A 396 0.82 -8.34 -2.69
C THR A 396 -0.55 -7.93 -3.28
N GLN A 397 -1.32 -8.95 -3.66
CA GLN A 397 -2.63 -8.81 -4.29
C GLN A 397 -3.74 -9.26 -3.35
N PHE A 398 -4.39 -8.30 -2.68
CA PHE A 398 -5.47 -8.60 -1.76
C PHE A 398 -6.83 -8.60 -2.45
N TYR A 399 -7.70 -9.52 -2.03
CA TYR A 399 -9.10 -9.56 -2.44
C TYR A 399 -10.01 -8.77 -1.50
N HIS A 400 -9.77 -8.90 -0.21
CA HIS A 400 -10.51 -8.29 0.89
C HIS A 400 -9.53 -7.84 1.98
N VAL A 401 -9.93 -6.85 2.77
CA VAL A 401 -9.16 -6.35 3.91
C VAL A 401 -10.03 -6.28 5.15
N MET A 402 -9.46 -6.57 6.32
CA MET A 402 -10.08 -6.39 7.63
C MET A 402 -9.07 -5.85 8.64
N THR A 403 -9.56 -5.21 9.70
CA THR A 403 -8.73 -4.75 10.83
C THR A 403 -9.07 -5.48 12.13
N THR A 404 -8.07 -5.86 12.92
CA THR A 404 -8.28 -6.57 14.20
C THR A 404 -8.66 -5.60 15.31
N SER A 405 -9.07 -6.15 16.46
CA SER A 405 -9.27 -5.40 17.71
C SER A 405 -7.98 -5.23 18.53
N ASP A 406 -6.82 -5.61 17.99
CA ASP A 406 -5.52 -5.41 18.65
C ASP A 406 -5.21 -3.91 18.82
N VAL A 407 -4.25 -3.59 19.70
CA VAL A 407 -3.72 -2.23 19.84
C VAL A 407 -2.19 -2.30 19.77
N PRO A 408 -1.54 -1.70 18.76
CA PRO A 408 -2.15 -1.14 17.55
C PRO A 408 -2.91 -2.22 16.77
N TYR A 409 -3.98 -1.84 16.05
CA TYR A 409 -4.76 -2.81 15.28
C TYR A 409 -3.92 -3.41 14.16
N HIS A 410 -4.22 -4.63 13.74
CA HIS A 410 -3.57 -5.26 12.60
C HIS A 410 -4.45 -5.21 11.37
N VAL A 411 -3.82 -5.07 10.22
CA VAL A 411 -4.43 -5.18 8.90
C VAL A 411 -4.20 -6.59 8.38
N ALA A 412 -5.27 -7.26 7.96
CA ALA A 412 -5.22 -8.63 7.47
C ALA A 412 -5.94 -8.78 6.13
N GLY A 413 -5.45 -9.72 5.31
CA GLY A 413 -5.98 -10.00 3.98
C GLY A 413 -5.49 -11.33 3.44
N ALA A 414 -6.28 -11.93 2.55
CA ALA A 414 -5.88 -13.11 1.76
C ALA A 414 -5.15 -12.66 0.50
N GLN A 415 -3.89 -13.07 0.36
CA GLN A 415 -3.06 -12.73 -0.80
C GLN A 415 -3.19 -13.82 -1.87
N GLN A 416 -3.48 -13.39 -3.10
CA GLN A 416 -3.52 -14.27 -4.25
C GLN A 416 -2.21 -15.07 -4.43
N ASP A 417 -2.35 -16.33 -4.81
CA ASP A 417 -1.27 -17.30 -5.08
C ASP A 417 -0.34 -17.56 -3.87
N ASN A 418 -0.74 -17.14 -2.66
CA ASN A 418 0.08 -17.30 -1.46
C ASN A 418 -0.74 -17.69 -0.20
N SER A 419 -0.71 -16.91 0.88
CA SER A 419 -1.43 -17.21 2.12
C SER A 419 -2.22 -16.01 2.61
N THR A 420 -3.10 -16.22 3.59
CA THR A 420 -3.51 -15.11 4.45
C THR A 420 -2.31 -14.55 5.19
N LEU A 421 -2.38 -13.27 5.52
CA LEU A 421 -1.43 -12.62 6.41
C LEU A 421 -2.10 -11.50 7.18
N ALA A 422 -1.56 -11.21 8.36
CA ALA A 422 -1.87 -10.05 9.17
C ALA A 422 -0.58 -9.36 9.61
N MET A 423 -0.60 -8.03 9.63
CA MET A 423 0.50 -7.21 10.12
C MET A 423 -0.04 -5.96 10.84
N PRO A 424 0.66 -5.42 11.83
CA PRO A 424 0.18 -4.27 12.57
C PRO A 424 0.20 -2.99 11.73
N SER A 425 -0.74 -2.11 12.04
CA SER A 425 -0.87 -0.77 11.45
C SER A 425 0.31 0.14 11.81
N ASP A 426 0.85 0.00 13.01
CA ASP A 426 2.02 0.70 13.51
C ASP A 426 2.85 -0.20 14.44
N GLY A 427 4.14 0.09 14.62
CA GLY A 427 4.98 -0.44 15.69
C GLY A 427 4.82 -1.92 16.07
N TRP A 428 5.64 -2.82 15.50
CA TRP A 428 5.72 -4.24 15.93
C TRP A 428 7.10 -4.69 16.40
N SER A 429 8.03 -3.76 16.60
CA SER A 429 9.45 -4.11 16.77
C SER A 429 9.76 -4.98 17.99
N HIS A 430 8.81 -5.16 18.91
CA HIS A 430 8.93 -5.95 20.14
C HIS A 430 8.34 -7.37 20.04
N ARG A 431 7.51 -7.68 19.04
CA ARG A 431 7.01 -9.03 18.75
C ARG A 431 7.64 -9.48 17.44
N GLN A 432 8.59 -10.40 17.46
CA GLN A 432 9.15 -10.97 16.22
C GLN A 432 8.09 -11.82 15.50
N ALA A 433 7.18 -11.19 14.75
CA ALA A 433 6.40 -11.89 13.74
C ALA A 433 7.37 -12.21 12.59
N ARG A 434 7.96 -13.40 12.61
CA ARG A 434 8.74 -13.90 11.47
C ARG A 434 7.78 -14.55 10.48
N GLY A 435 7.46 -13.84 9.40
CA GLY A 435 6.97 -14.48 8.19
C GLY A 435 8.08 -15.32 7.53
N PRO A 436 7.77 -16.22 6.58
CA PRO A 436 8.81 -16.84 5.79
C PRO A 436 9.57 -15.74 5.02
N ARG A 437 10.88 -15.57 5.32
CA ARG A 437 11.85 -14.66 4.66
C ARG A 437 11.79 -13.16 5.06
N ASP A 438 11.87 -12.91 6.38
CA ASP A 438 12.26 -11.61 7.00
C ASP A 438 11.22 -10.47 7.10
N GLY A 439 9.94 -10.71 6.77
CA GLY A 439 8.83 -9.75 6.98
C GLY A 439 8.09 -9.84 8.32
N TRP A 440 7.58 -8.70 8.83
CA TRP A 440 6.78 -8.59 10.07
C TRP A 440 5.29 -8.89 9.85
N TYR A 441 4.95 -10.13 9.52
CA TYR A 441 3.56 -10.58 9.36
C TYR A 441 3.38 -12.05 9.80
N TYR A 442 2.13 -12.48 9.98
CA TYR A 442 1.79 -13.85 10.39
C TYR A 442 0.48 -14.35 9.72
N PRO A 443 0.29 -15.66 9.50
CA PRO A 443 -0.92 -16.20 8.87
C PRO A 443 -2.12 -16.24 9.84
N VAL A 444 -3.34 -16.24 9.32
CA VAL A 444 -4.59 -16.20 10.11
C VAL A 444 -5.60 -17.30 9.74
N GLY A 445 -5.11 -18.45 9.27
CA GLY A 445 -5.93 -19.55 8.75
C GLY A 445 -6.26 -19.38 7.27
N GLY A 446 -7.21 -20.17 6.76
CA GLY A 446 -7.67 -20.07 5.36
C GLY A 446 -6.57 -20.39 4.35
N GLY A 447 -6.54 -19.66 3.23
CA GLY A 447 -5.55 -19.81 2.17
C GLY A 447 -5.32 -18.54 1.35
N GLU A 448 -5.07 -18.68 0.05
CA GLU A 448 -4.70 -17.57 -0.87
C GLU A 448 -5.88 -16.69 -1.31
N SER A 449 -7.09 -17.04 -0.90
CA SER A 449 -8.31 -16.37 -1.34
C SER A 449 -9.30 -16.23 -0.18
N GLY A 450 -10.23 -15.28 -0.30
CA GLY A 450 -11.38 -15.21 0.60
C GLY A 450 -11.37 -14.14 1.68
N TRP A 451 -12.45 -14.18 2.45
CA TRP A 451 -12.70 -13.29 3.58
C TRP A 451 -11.99 -13.77 4.83
N ILE A 452 -11.70 -12.82 5.73
CA ILE A 452 -11.16 -13.07 7.06
C ILE A 452 -12.00 -12.26 8.04
N THR A 453 -12.35 -12.86 9.18
CA THR A 453 -12.92 -12.15 10.33
C THR A 453 -12.24 -12.63 11.61
N GLN A 454 -12.18 -11.76 12.61
CA GLN A 454 -11.72 -12.09 13.97
C GLN A 454 -12.94 -12.42 14.85
N SER A 455 -12.75 -13.29 15.84
CA SER A 455 -13.76 -13.50 16.89
C SER A 455 -13.96 -12.19 17.66
N PRO A 456 -15.22 -11.73 17.87
CA PRO A 456 -15.46 -10.50 18.63
C PRO A 456 -15.13 -10.62 20.13
N THR A 457 -15.01 -11.84 20.66
CA THR A 457 -14.79 -12.12 22.09
C THR A 457 -13.40 -12.70 22.39
N ASN A 458 -12.64 -13.09 21.37
CA ASN A 458 -11.29 -13.63 21.55
C ASN A 458 -10.34 -13.12 20.43
N PRO A 459 -9.46 -12.15 20.72
CA PRO A 459 -8.58 -11.56 19.70
C PRO A 459 -7.57 -12.55 19.10
N ASP A 460 -7.35 -13.71 19.72
CA ASP A 460 -6.46 -14.73 19.16
C ASP A 460 -7.14 -15.68 18.18
N VAL A 461 -8.46 -15.59 17.98
CA VAL A 461 -9.24 -16.49 17.12
C VAL A 461 -9.68 -15.80 15.83
N PHE A 462 -9.37 -16.44 14.70
CA PHE A 462 -9.69 -15.99 13.35
C PHE A 462 -10.53 -17.02 12.62
N TYR A 463 -11.36 -16.54 11.69
CA TYR A 463 -12.11 -17.35 10.75
C TYR A 463 -11.76 -16.90 9.33
N ALA A 464 -11.28 -17.81 8.51
CA ALA A 464 -10.72 -17.46 7.20
C ALA A 464 -11.09 -18.48 6.12
N GLY A 465 -11.43 -17.97 4.94
CA GLY A 465 -11.82 -18.73 3.76
C GLY A 465 -10.65 -19.11 2.85
N SER A 466 -10.93 -19.92 1.81
CA SER A 466 -10.10 -20.14 0.62
C SER A 466 -10.90 -20.82 -0.50
N GLN A 467 -10.28 -21.07 -1.65
CA GLN A 467 -10.83 -21.86 -2.74
C GLN A 467 -11.25 -23.28 -2.28
N GLY A 468 -12.12 -23.91 -3.06
CA GLY A 468 -12.64 -25.24 -2.74
C GLY A 468 -13.55 -25.24 -1.50
N ALA A 469 -14.17 -24.09 -1.20
CA ALA A 469 -15.04 -23.82 -0.04
C ALA A 469 -14.35 -23.90 1.32
N LEU A 470 -13.01 -23.91 1.41
CA LEU A 470 -12.32 -24.06 2.70
C LEU A 470 -12.74 -22.92 3.63
N LEU A 471 -13.14 -23.26 4.86
CA LEU A 471 -13.43 -22.32 5.93
C LEU A 471 -12.80 -22.86 7.21
N THR A 472 -11.89 -22.10 7.81
CA THR A 472 -11.15 -22.56 8.99
C THR A 472 -11.38 -21.64 10.19
N LYS A 473 -11.35 -22.23 11.40
CA LYS A 473 -11.12 -21.54 12.66
C LYS A 473 -9.64 -21.68 13.03
N TYR A 474 -8.94 -20.58 13.25
CA TYR A 474 -7.52 -20.53 13.58
C TYR A 474 -7.30 -19.82 14.92
N ASN A 475 -6.44 -20.36 15.78
CA ASN A 475 -6.01 -19.72 17.01
C ASN A 475 -4.53 -19.35 16.93
N ARG A 476 -4.20 -18.05 16.84
CA ARG A 476 -2.81 -17.59 16.69
C ARG A 476 -1.96 -17.79 17.94
N LYS A 477 -2.56 -17.91 19.13
CA LYS A 477 -1.84 -18.16 20.39
C LYS A 477 -1.32 -19.59 20.48
N THR A 478 -2.06 -20.55 19.95
CA THR A 478 -1.69 -21.98 20.00
C THR A 478 -1.24 -22.55 18.66
N GLY A 479 -1.45 -21.83 17.55
CA GLY A 479 -1.23 -22.30 16.19
C GLY A 479 -2.25 -23.34 15.71
N GLN A 480 -3.28 -23.66 16.50
CA GLN A 480 -4.28 -24.67 16.15
C GLN A 480 -5.20 -24.18 15.04
N ILE A 481 -5.45 -25.04 14.06
CA ILE A 481 -6.37 -24.81 12.96
C ILE A 481 -7.39 -25.93 12.87
N ARG A 482 -8.65 -25.59 12.59
CA ARG A 482 -9.74 -26.55 12.39
C ARG A 482 -10.56 -26.16 11.17
N ASP A 483 -10.82 -27.13 10.31
CA ASP A 483 -11.80 -27.01 9.24
C ASP A 483 -13.23 -27.03 9.83
N ILE A 484 -14.02 -26.02 9.46
CA ILE A 484 -15.40 -25.80 9.91
C ILE A 484 -16.35 -25.56 8.71
N GLN A 485 -16.01 -26.09 7.54
CA GLN A 485 -16.84 -26.03 6.34
C GLN A 485 -18.30 -26.38 6.60
N VAL A 486 -19.22 -25.63 5.98
CA VAL A 486 -20.67 -25.93 6.01
C VAL A 486 -20.95 -27.31 5.41
N TYR A 487 -20.32 -27.61 4.28
CA TYR A 487 -20.46 -28.86 3.56
C TYR A 487 -19.12 -29.25 2.95
N PRO A 488 -18.31 -30.11 3.61
CA PRO A 488 -16.95 -30.44 3.20
C PRO A 488 -16.94 -31.38 2.00
N ARG A 489 -17.27 -30.86 0.82
CA ARG A 489 -17.18 -31.52 -0.48
C ARG A 489 -16.24 -30.72 -1.38
N PHE A 490 -15.10 -31.31 -1.70
CA PHE A 490 -14.18 -30.75 -2.69
C PHE A 490 -14.75 -30.90 -4.12
N PHE A 491 -14.57 -29.90 -4.98
CA PHE A 491 -15.26 -29.81 -6.29
C PHE A 491 -14.39 -29.39 -7.49
N SER A 492 -13.12 -29.78 -7.55
CA SER A 492 -12.28 -29.48 -8.72
C SER A 492 -12.70 -30.28 -9.97
N GLY A 493 -12.81 -29.60 -11.11
CA GLY A 493 -13.20 -30.20 -12.39
C GLY A 493 -14.71 -30.33 -12.61
N GLU A 494 -15.54 -29.85 -11.69
CA GLU A 494 -17.01 -29.89 -11.80
C GLU A 494 -17.60 -28.50 -12.14
N PRO A 495 -18.63 -28.43 -13.00
CA PRO A 495 -19.33 -27.18 -13.27
C PRO A 495 -20.26 -26.79 -12.11
N SER A 496 -20.63 -25.52 -12.02
CA SER A 496 -21.54 -25.02 -10.98
C SER A 496 -22.88 -25.76 -10.92
N SER A 497 -23.39 -26.24 -12.05
CA SER A 497 -24.64 -27.00 -12.14
C SER A 497 -24.58 -28.37 -11.45
N ALA A 498 -23.39 -28.91 -11.20
CA ALA A 498 -23.20 -30.20 -10.54
C ALA A 498 -23.05 -30.07 -9.01
N LEU A 499 -22.92 -28.84 -8.49
CA LEU A 499 -22.64 -28.58 -7.08
C LEU A 499 -23.94 -28.42 -6.30
N PRO A 500 -24.10 -29.12 -5.15
CA PRO A 500 -25.25 -28.92 -4.27
C PRO A 500 -25.20 -27.52 -3.64
N GLU A 501 -24.01 -27.09 -3.25
CA GLU A 501 -23.73 -25.77 -2.73
C GLU A 501 -22.59 -25.16 -3.55
N ARG A 502 -22.84 -23.99 -4.13
CA ARG A 502 -21.91 -23.26 -5.00
C ARG A 502 -21.12 -22.28 -4.14
N TRP A 503 -19.83 -22.53 -3.99
CA TRP A 503 -18.95 -21.71 -3.18
C TRP A 503 -18.03 -20.89 -4.06
N GLN A 504 -18.11 -19.58 -3.91
CA GLN A 504 -17.28 -18.65 -4.67
C GLN A 504 -15.83 -18.69 -4.16
N TRP A 505 -14.88 -18.29 -5.00
CA TRP A 505 -13.48 -18.04 -4.65
C TRP A 505 -13.29 -17.12 -3.42
N THR A 506 -14.17 -16.13 -3.24
CA THR A 506 -14.12 -15.14 -2.15
C THR A 506 -15.46 -15.00 -1.43
N PHE A 507 -16.00 -16.10 -0.89
CA PHE A 507 -17.29 -16.08 -0.22
C PHE A 507 -17.27 -15.31 1.14
N PRO A 508 -18.35 -14.58 1.49
CA PRO A 508 -18.45 -13.83 2.76
C PRO A 508 -18.29 -14.67 4.02
N ILE A 509 -17.61 -14.10 5.03
CA ILE A 509 -17.51 -14.64 6.39
C ILE A 509 -17.55 -13.43 7.34
N MET A 510 -18.56 -13.37 8.22
CA MET A 510 -18.69 -12.24 9.13
C MET A 510 -19.57 -12.55 10.34
N PHE A 511 -19.31 -11.88 11.45
CA PHE A 511 -20.19 -11.88 12.62
C PHE A 511 -21.32 -10.86 12.47
N SER A 512 -22.42 -11.11 13.20
CA SER A 512 -23.43 -10.09 13.43
C SER A 512 -22.83 -8.92 14.24
N PRO A 513 -23.08 -7.66 13.86
CA PRO A 513 -22.65 -6.52 14.67
C PRO A 513 -23.45 -6.38 15.97
N LEU A 514 -24.58 -7.09 16.11
CA LEU A 514 -25.48 -7.04 17.25
C LEU A 514 -25.44 -8.28 18.16
N ASP A 515 -24.75 -9.34 17.75
CA ASP A 515 -24.65 -10.60 18.52
C ASP A 515 -23.32 -11.30 18.21
N ASP A 516 -22.40 -11.29 19.17
CA ASP A 516 -21.04 -11.82 19.01
C ASP A 516 -20.96 -13.35 18.87
N GLN A 517 -22.07 -14.07 19.10
CA GLN A 517 -22.15 -15.51 18.92
C GLN A 517 -22.61 -15.90 17.52
N VAL A 518 -23.23 -14.98 16.76
CA VAL A 518 -23.83 -15.29 15.46
C VAL A 518 -22.85 -14.98 14.33
N MET A 519 -22.40 -16.02 13.64
CA MET A 519 -21.57 -15.90 12.45
C MET A 519 -22.32 -16.38 11.20
N TYR A 520 -22.08 -15.71 10.08
CA TYR A 520 -22.67 -16.02 8.78
C TYR A 520 -21.60 -16.37 7.74
N THR A 521 -21.97 -17.23 6.79
CA THR A 521 -21.23 -17.44 5.54
C THR A 521 -22.19 -17.75 4.39
N CYS A 522 -21.69 -17.79 3.16
CA CYS A 522 -22.55 -17.85 1.97
C CYS A 522 -22.06 -18.81 0.89
N SER A 523 -22.99 -19.64 0.41
CA SER A 523 -22.93 -20.29 -0.92
C SER A 523 -23.85 -19.49 -1.87
N GLN A 524 -24.69 -20.14 -2.67
CA GLN A 524 -25.92 -19.52 -3.19
C GLN A 524 -27.00 -19.29 -2.11
N HIS A 525 -26.74 -19.78 -0.90
CA HIS A 525 -27.58 -19.65 0.28
C HIS A 525 -26.85 -18.92 1.42
N VAL A 526 -27.60 -18.33 2.34
CA VAL A 526 -27.07 -17.76 3.58
C VAL A 526 -27.10 -18.84 4.67
N TRP A 527 -25.96 -19.02 5.32
CA TRP A 527 -25.73 -19.98 6.40
C TRP A 527 -25.42 -19.26 7.69
N LYS A 528 -25.96 -19.77 8.80
CA LYS A 528 -25.79 -19.22 10.15
C LYS A 528 -25.19 -20.27 11.07
N THR A 529 -24.28 -19.87 11.94
CA THR A 529 -23.82 -20.67 13.08
C THR A 529 -23.86 -19.86 14.36
N THR A 530 -24.03 -20.55 15.49
CA THR A 530 -23.97 -19.98 16.85
C THR A 530 -23.04 -20.77 17.77
N ASN A 531 -22.18 -21.62 17.18
CA ASN A 531 -21.30 -22.54 17.90
C ASN A 531 -19.98 -22.74 17.15
N ASP A 532 -19.41 -21.63 16.65
CA ASP A 532 -18.10 -21.60 15.98
C ASP A 532 -17.97 -22.56 14.79
N GLY A 533 -19.05 -22.72 14.01
CA GLY A 533 -19.06 -23.55 12.82
C GLY A 533 -19.12 -25.06 13.10
N GLN A 534 -19.41 -25.47 14.34
CA GLN A 534 -19.68 -26.88 14.66
C GLN A 534 -20.96 -27.38 13.96
N THR A 535 -21.97 -26.52 13.82
CA THR A 535 -23.17 -26.76 13.01
C THR A 535 -23.59 -25.49 12.29
N TRP A 536 -24.17 -25.66 11.10
CA TRP A 536 -24.66 -24.57 10.26
C TRP A 536 -26.14 -24.75 9.92
N GLU A 537 -26.92 -23.69 10.09
CA GLU A 537 -28.33 -23.60 9.71
C GLU A 537 -28.46 -22.87 8.38
N LYS A 538 -29.20 -23.46 7.43
CA LYS A 538 -29.56 -22.81 6.17
C LYS A 538 -30.76 -21.89 6.38
N ILE A 539 -30.56 -20.58 6.19
CA ILE A 539 -31.59 -19.57 6.49
C ILE A 539 -32.10 -18.83 5.25
N SER A 540 -31.82 -19.31 4.03
CA SER A 540 -32.34 -18.72 2.79
C SER A 540 -32.66 -19.76 1.72
N PRO A 541 -33.54 -19.43 0.75
CA PRO A 541 -33.56 -20.12 -0.55
C PRO A 541 -32.36 -19.69 -1.40
N ASP A 542 -32.25 -20.21 -2.62
CA ASP A 542 -31.27 -19.73 -3.60
C ASP A 542 -31.59 -18.26 -3.92
N LEU A 543 -30.67 -17.35 -3.61
CA LEU A 543 -30.87 -15.89 -3.75
C LEU A 543 -30.32 -15.32 -5.06
N THR A 544 -30.16 -16.17 -6.07
CA THR A 544 -29.49 -15.83 -7.33
C THR A 544 -30.42 -16.01 -8.53
N TYR A 545 -30.03 -15.55 -9.72
CA TYR A 545 -30.76 -15.90 -10.95
C TYR A 545 -30.59 -17.39 -11.30
N ALA A 546 -29.41 -17.96 -11.00
CA ALA A 546 -29.05 -19.35 -11.31
C ALA A 546 -29.38 -19.73 -12.77
N ASP A 547 -29.10 -18.82 -13.71
CA ASP A 547 -29.41 -19.02 -15.12
C ASP A 547 -28.67 -20.26 -15.65
N PRO A 548 -29.36 -21.30 -16.17
CA PRO A 548 -28.69 -22.52 -16.64
C PRO A 548 -27.59 -22.27 -17.68
N ALA A 549 -27.69 -21.17 -18.46
CA ALA A 549 -26.67 -20.79 -19.44
C ALA A 549 -25.34 -20.35 -18.80
N THR A 550 -25.33 -20.03 -17.51
CA THR A 550 -24.16 -19.56 -16.77
C THR A 550 -23.59 -20.58 -15.79
N LEU A 551 -24.12 -21.81 -15.73
CA LEU A 551 -23.70 -22.82 -14.73
C LEU A 551 -22.94 -24.00 -15.32
N GLY A 552 -22.68 -23.99 -16.63
CA GLY A 552 -22.07 -25.10 -17.36
C GLY A 552 -20.53 -25.17 -17.30
N VAL A 553 -19.97 -26.02 -18.15
CA VAL A 553 -18.52 -26.24 -18.23
C VAL A 553 -17.75 -25.05 -18.84
N THR A 554 -16.52 -24.86 -18.38
CA THR A 554 -15.61 -23.75 -18.76
C THR A 554 -14.21 -24.26 -19.15
N GLY A 555 -13.44 -23.44 -19.87
CA GLY A 555 -12.05 -23.67 -20.31
C GLY A 555 -11.84 -23.62 -21.84
N GLY A 556 -12.90 -23.84 -22.63
CA GLY A 556 -12.83 -23.80 -24.10
C GLY A 556 -13.04 -25.15 -24.78
N VAL A 557 -12.57 -25.29 -26.02
CA VAL A 557 -12.82 -26.49 -26.86
C VAL A 557 -11.78 -27.60 -26.69
N ILE A 558 -10.60 -27.29 -26.11
CA ILE A 558 -9.46 -28.21 -25.98
C ILE A 558 -9.24 -28.57 -24.51
N THR A 559 -8.82 -27.58 -23.71
CA THR A 559 -8.55 -27.74 -22.28
C THR A 559 -9.74 -27.21 -21.48
N LYS A 560 -10.13 -27.91 -20.41
CA LYS A 560 -11.14 -27.42 -19.45
C LYS A 560 -10.43 -26.80 -18.25
N ASP A 561 -11.06 -25.81 -17.61
CA ASP A 561 -10.55 -25.19 -16.39
C ASP A 561 -11.72 -24.84 -15.46
N MET A 562 -11.98 -25.72 -14.50
CA MET A 562 -13.05 -25.59 -13.49
C MET A 562 -12.41 -25.75 -12.12
N ASN A 563 -11.65 -24.74 -11.71
CA ASN A 563 -10.85 -24.82 -10.48
C ASN A 563 -11.36 -23.91 -9.35
N GLY A 564 -12.44 -23.15 -9.56
CA GLY A 564 -13.11 -22.36 -8.52
C GLY A 564 -13.55 -20.95 -8.93
N PRO A 565 -12.72 -20.11 -9.59
CA PRO A 565 -13.07 -18.72 -9.90
C PRO A 565 -14.27 -18.55 -10.83
N GLU A 566 -14.60 -19.59 -11.61
CA GLU A 566 -15.76 -19.64 -12.51
C GLU A 566 -17.02 -20.15 -11.83
N ILE A 567 -16.96 -20.56 -10.55
CA ILE A 567 -18.17 -20.87 -9.79
C ILE A 567 -18.99 -19.59 -9.65
N TYR A 568 -20.23 -19.66 -10.14
CA TYR A 568 -21.09 -18.51 -10.35
C TYR A 568 -22.51 -18.74 -9.81
N ALA A 569 -23.28 -17.66 -9.74
CA ALA A 569 -24.59 -17.62 -9.13
C ALA A 569 -24.49 -18.02 -7.65
N THR A 570 -23.73 -17.22 -6.90
CA THR A 570 -23.53 -17.31 -5.46
C THR A 570 -23.92 -16.00 -4.78
N VAL A 571 -24.26 -16.04 -3.49
CA VAL A 571 -24.31 -14.82 -2.66
C VAL A 571 -22.88 -14.36 -2.41
N PHE A 572 -22.52 -13.22 -3.01
CA PHE A 572 -21.17 -12.68 -3.06
C PHE A 572 -20.93 -11.57 -2.02
N ALA A 573 -21.99 -10.87 -1.61
CA ALA A 573 -21.96 -9.84 -0.59
C ALA A 573 -23.07 -10.11 0.45
N LEU A 574 -22.75 -9.91 1.72
CA LEU A 574 -23.68 -10.05 2.83
C LEU A 574 -23.49 -8.86 3.79
N ALA A 575 -24.58 -8.34 4.34
CA ALA A 575 -24.55 -7.36 5.42
C ALA A 575 -25.65 -7.70 6.45
N PRO A 576 -25.30 -8.33 7.58
CA PRO A 576 -26.16 -8.36 8.77
C PRO A 576 -26.37 -6.94 9.29
N SER A 577 -27.57 -6.63 9.77
CA SER A 577 -27.92 -5.25 10.11
C SER A 577 -27.27 -4.75 11.40
N ASN A 578 -26.85 -3.48 11.40
CA ASN A 578 -26.42 -2.70 12.56
C ASN A 578 -27.59 -2.27 13.46
N HIS A 579 -28.84 -2.44 13.02
CA HIS A 579 -30.03 -1.90 13.69
C HIS A 579 -31.03 -2.96 14.18
N ASP A 580 -31.07 -4.12 13.53
CA ASP A 580 -32.02 -5.20 13.87
C ASP A 580 -31.43 -6.57 13.55
N ILE A 581 -31.29 -7.42 14.57
CA ILE A 581 -30.73 -8.77 14.45
C ILE A 581 -31.46 -9.67 13.43
N ASN A 582 -32.73 -9.36 13.13
CA ASN A 582 -33.53 -10.11 12.16
C ASN A 582 -33.41 -9.59 10.72
N THR A 583 -32.73 -8.46 10.52
CA THR A 583 -32.53 -7.83 9.22
C THR A 583 -31.17 -8.22 8.63
N ILE A 584 -31.18 -8.81 7.43
CA ILE A 584 -29.97 -9.22 6.70
C ILE A 584 -30.15 -8.87 5.23
N TRP A 585 -29.12 -8.27 4.64
CA TRP A 585 -29.03 -7.93 3.22
C TRP A 585 -28.09 -8.90 2.50
N ALA A 586 -28.45 -9.36 1.32
CA ALA A 586 -27.65 -10.28 0.52
C ALA A 586 -27.59 -9.82 -0.95
N GLY A 587 -26.41 -9.87 -1.55
CA GLY A 587 -26.16 -9.55 -2.96
C GLY A 587 -25.46 -10.70 -3.67
N SER A 588 -25.87 -11.03 -4.89
CA SER A 588 -25.28 -12.12 -5.67
C SER A 588 -24.25 -11.64 -6.70
N ASP A 589 -23.39 -12.54 -7.17
CA ASP A 589 -22.47 -12.27 -8.28
C ASP A 589 -23.15 -12.21 -9.66
N ASP A 590 -24.44 -12.57 -9.73
CA ASP A 590 -25.29 -12.50 -10.92
C ASP A 590 -26.33 -11.35 -10.94
N GLY A 591 -26.35 -10.55 -9.87
CA GLY A 591 -26.95 -9.21 -9.86
C GLY A 591 -28.26 -9.09 -9.10
N LYS A 592 -28.60 -10.06 -8.26
CA LYS A 592 -29.74 -9.99 -7.34
C LYS A 592 -29.35 -9.33 -6.02
N VAL A 593 -30.30 -8.59 -5.46
CA VAL A 593 -30.23 -8.05 -4.10
C VAL A 593 -31.48 -8.46 -3.34
N HIS A 594 -31.30 -9.03 -2.16
CA HIS A 594 -32.39 -9.51 -1.31
C HIS A 594 -32.27 -8.96 0.12
N ILE A 595 -33.41 -8.86 0.79
CA ILE A 595 -33.51 -8.54 2.21
C ILE A 595 -34.40 -9.57 2.93
N THR A 596 -33.99 -9.97 4.12
CA THR A 596 -34.90 -10.55 5.13
C THR A 596 -35.02 -9.59 6.31
N ARG A 597 -36.18 -9.60 6.98
CA ARG A 597 -36.44 -8.83 8.22
C ARG A 597 -37.05 -9.70 9.32
N ASN A 598 -36.95 -11.01 9.18
CA ASN A 598 -37.51 -11.98 10.11
C ASN A 598 -36.55 -13.16 10.37
N GLY A 599 -35.25 -12.87 10.32
CA GLY A 599 -34.19 -13.84 10.63
C GLY A 599 -34.04 -14.94 9.58
N GLY A 600 -34.30 -14.62 8.31
CA GLY A 600 -34.14 -15.56 7.18
C GLY A 600 -35.38 -16.37 6.81
N LYS A 601 -36.47 -16.29 7.58
CA LYS A 601 -37.71 -17.06 7.28
C LYS A 601 -38.36 -16.65 5.96
N LYS A 602 -38.24 -15.38 5.57
CA LYS A 602 -38.69 -14.86 4.28
C LYS A 602 -37.68 -13.85 3.72
N TRP A 603 -37.36 -14.01 2.44
CA TRP A 603 -36.51 -13.10 1.68
C TRP A 603 -37.33 -12.39 0.61
N ILE A 604 -37.02 -11.11 0.37
CA ILE A 604 -37.69 -10.24 -0.61
C ILE A 604 -36.62 -9.73 -1.57
N ASP A 605 -36.86 -9.89 -2.88
CA ASP A 605 -36.03 -9.31 -3.93
C ASP A 605 -36.25 -7.79 -3.96
N ILE A 606 -35.16 -7.05 -3.80
CA ILE A 606 -35.10 -5.58 -3.78
C ILE A 606 -34.09 -5.07 -4.80
N THR A 607 -33.82 -5.84 -5.86
CA THR A 607 -32.82 -5.49 -6.88
C THR A 607 -33.11 -4.12 -7.52
N PRO A 608 -32.13 -3.20 -7.61
CA PRO A 608 -32.30 -1.92 -8.31
C PRO A 608 -32.68 -2.16 -9.78
N LYS A 609 -33.75 -1.51 -10.27
CA LYS A 609 -34.24 -1.71 -11.65
C LYS A 609 -33.23 -1.28 -12.73
N GLU A 610 -32.42 -0.28 -12.43
CA GLU A 610 -31.37 0.23 -13.32
C GLU A 610 -30.09 -0.64 -13.30
N LEU A 611 -29.99 -1.63 -12.40
CA LEU A 611 -28.88 -2.55 -12.37
C LEU A 611 -29.11 -3.68 -13.38
N PRO A 612 -28.27 -3.81 -14.43
CA PRO A 612 -28.49 -4.84 -15.43
C PRO A 612 -28.18 -6.25 -14.91
N LYS A 613 -28.79 -7.26 -15.51
CA LYS A 613 -28.51 -8.68 -15.22
C LYS A 613 -27.01 -8.98 -15.45
N PHE A 614 -26.47 -9.95 -14.69
CA PHE A 614 -25.06 -10.35 -14.72
C PHE A 614 -24.10 -9.30 -14.16
N SER A 615 -24.60 -8.42 -13.29
CA SER A 615 -23.76 -7.52 -12.50
C SER A 615 -23.30 -8.24 -11.24
N ARG A 616 -22.03 -8.07 -10.84
CA ARG A 616 -21.57 -8.55 -9.54
C ARG A 616 -21.92 -7.53 -8.48
N ILE A 617 -22.72 -7.91 -7.49
CA ILE A 617 -22.82 -7.13 -6.25
C ILE A 617 -21.53 -7.38 -5.46
N SER A 618 -20.65 -6.39 -5.43
CA SER A 618 -19.30 -6.55 -4.88
C SER A 618 -19.31 -6.36 -3.37
N ILE A 619 -19.98 -5.30 -2.91
CA ILE A 619 -20.08 -4.91 -1.50
C ILE A 619 -21.45 -4.27 -1.24
N ILE A 620 -21.98 -4.52 -0.05
CA ILE A 620 -23.16 -3.86 0.52
C ILE A 620 -22.75 -3.25 1.86
N GLU A 621 -23.07 -1.97 2.07
CA GLU A 621 -22.83 -1.26 3.33
C GLU A 621 -24.17 -0.74 3.87
N GLU A 622 -24.63 -1.25 5.02
CA GLU A 622 -25.79 -0.68 5.71
C GLU A 622 -25.34 0.52 6.53
N SER A 623 -26.08 1.63 6.43
CA SER A 623 -25.75 2.82 7.21
C SER A 623 -25.75 2.51 8.70
N LYS A 624 -24.74 2.98 9.43
CA LYS A 624 -24.68 2.85 10.90
C LYS A 624 -25.64 3.79 11.61
N PHE A 625 -26.07 4.85 10.93
CA PHE A 625 -26.89 5.92 11.51
C PHE A 625 -28.38 5.76 11.23
N LYS A 626 -28.76 5.17 10.08
CA LYS A 626 -30.15 5.11 9.64
C LYS A 626 -30.57 3.72 9.18
N ALA A 627 -31.42 3.06 9.97
CA ALA A 627 -32.07 1.81 9.59
C ALA A 627 -32.80 1.93 8.23
N GLY A 628 -32.62 0.93 7.37
CA GLY A 628 -33.22 0.91 6.02
C GLY A 628 -32.45 1.70 4.96
N THR A 629 -31.35 2.35 5.35
CA THR A 629 -30.40 2.98 4.43
C THR A 629 -29.28 2.02 4.07
N LEU A 630 -29.03 1.86 2.78
CA LEU A 630 -28.04 0.92 2.25
C LEU A 630 -27.32 1.57 1.07
N TYR A 631 -26.00 1.44 1.05
CA TYR A 631 -25.14 1.77 -0.09
C TYR A 631 -24.65 0.48 -0.75
N LEU A 632 -24.62 0.46 -2.08
CA LEU A 632 -24.32 -0.73 -2.86
C LEU A 632 -23.32 -0.40 -3.95
N ALA A 633 -22.21 -1.15 -3.99
CA ALA A 633 -21.23 -1.12 -5.06
C ALA A 633 -21.35 -2.38 -5.92
N ALA A 634 -21.54 -2.19 -7.22
CA ALA A 634 -21.58 -3.27 -8.21
C ALA A 634 -20.62 -3.00 -9.36
N ASN A 635 -20.22 -4.07 -10.06
CA ASN A 635 -19.40 -3.94 -11.27
C ASN A 635 -19.78 -4.97 -12.35
N ARG A 636 -19.42 -4.62 -13.59
CA ARG A 636 -19.80 -5.34 -14.82
C ARG A 636 -18.63 -5.52 -15.79
N TYR A 637 -17.41 -5.23 -15.36
CA TYR A 637 -16.22 -5.22 -16.22
C TYR A 637 -16.00 -6.57 -16.94
N GLN A 638 -16.38 -7.68 -16.30
CA GLN A 638 -16.32 -9.03 -16.87
C GLN A 638 -17.42 -9.32 -17.92
N THR A 639 -18.25 -8.34 -18.23
CA THR A 639 -19.17 -8.36 -19.36
C THR A 639 -18.78 -7.34 -20.44
N ASP A 640 -17.59 -6.76 -20.33
CA ASP A 640 -17.05 -5.67 -21.16
C ASP A 640 -17.76 -4.31 -20.94
N ASP A 641 -18.21 -4.08 -19.71
CA ASP A 641 -18.83 -2.82 -19.27
C ASP A 641 -18.09 -2.28 -18.04
N ARG A 642 -17.33 -1.19 -18.24
CA ARG A 642 -16.49 -0.54 -17.22
C ARG A 642 -17.16 0.66 -16.55
N GLU A 643 -18.46 0.88 -16.75
CA GLU A 643 -19.14 2.00 -16.12
C GLU A 643 -19.27 1.84 -14.59
N PRO A 644 -19.28 2.94 -13.82
CA PRO A 644 -19.55 2.86 -12.39
C PRO A 644 -21.03 2.54 -12.09
N TYR A 645 -21.23 1.63 -11.14
CA TYR A 645 -22.54 1.25 -10.61
C TYR A 645 -22.53 1.33 -9.08
N VAL A 646 -22.96 2.49 -8.57
CA VAL A 646 -23.14 2.73 -7.14
C VAL A 646 -24.58 3.16 -6.90
N PHE A 647 -25.24 2.55 -5.92
CA PHE A 647 -26.64 2.80 -5.61
C PHE A 647 -26.85 3.08 -4.13
N LYS A 648 -27.89 3.87 -3.84
CA LYS A 648 -28.38 4.16 -2.49
C LYS A 648 -29.88 3.88 -2.39
N THR A 649 -30.30 3.33 -1.25
CA THR A 649 -31.72 3.29 -0.79
C THR A 649 -31.81 3.92 0.60
N ASN A 650 -32.99 4.45 0.97
CA ASN A 650 -33.33 4.90 2.34
C ASN A 650 -34.60 4.23 2.89
N ASP A 651 -35.20 3.26 2.18
CA ASP A 651 -36.53 2.73 2.50
C ASP A 651 -36.60 1.20 2.48
N PHE A 652 -35.49 0.57 2.85
CA PHE A 652 -35.27 -0.87 2.83
C PHE A 652 -35.28 -1.51 1.43
N GLY A 653 -34.77 -0.78 0.43
CA GLY A 653 -34.61 -1.28 -0.94
C GLY A 653 -35.90 -1.22 -1.77
N LYS A 654 -36.93 -0.51 -1.32
CA LYS A 654 -38.15 -0.31 -2.11
C LYS A 654 -37.88 0.67 -3.26
N THR A 655 -37.04 1.67 -3.03
CA THR A 655 -36.57 2.62 -4.04
C THR A 655 -35.05 2.74 -4.03
N TRP A 656 -34.47 2.96 -5.20
CA TRP A 656 -33.03 3.09 -5.38
C TRP A 656 -32.69 4.33 -6.20
N LYS A 657 -31.57 4.96 -5.86
CA LYS A 657 -30.97 6.07 -6.60
C LYS A 657 -29.56 5.68 -7.01
N LYS A 658 -29.22 5.83 -8.29
CA LYS A 658 -27.83 5.73 -8.77
C LYS A 658 -27.05 6.97 -8.32
N ILE A 659 -25.90 6.78 -7.68
CA ILE A 659 -25.10 7.85 -7.04
C ILE A 659 -23.66 7.83 -7.57
N ILE A 660 -23.48 8.19 -8.84
CA ILE A 660 -22.18 8.08 -9.54
C ILE A 660 -21.64 9.42 -10.07
N LEU A 661 -22.29 10.54 -9.76
CA LEU A 661 -21.85 11.85 -10.24
C LEU A 661 -20.46 12.17 -9.67
N GLY A 662 -19.51 12.52 -10.53
CA GLY A 662 -18.11 12.82 -10.15
C GLY A 662 -17.14 11.64 -10.23
N ILE A 663 -17.64 10.41 -10.45
CA ILE A 663 -16.80 9.24 -10.73
C ILE A 663 -16.48 9.23 -12.24
N GLU A 664 -15.21 9.03 -12.60
CA GLU A 664 -14.81 8.96 -14.01
C GLU A 664 -15.33 7.68 -14.69
N SER A 665 -15.65 7.78 -15.99
CA SER A 665 -15.99 6.60 -16.80
C SER A 665 -14.79 5.65 -16.85
N GLY A 666 -15.02 4.35 -16.74
CA GLY A 666 -13.97 3.35 -16.61
C GLY A 666 -13.55 3.04 -15.17
N HIS A 667 -13.87 3.91 -14.20
CA HIS A 667 -13.52 3.74 -12.78
C HIS A 667 -14.62 2.97 -12.03
N PHE A 668 -14.90 1.75 -12.49
CA PHE A 668 -15.97 0.95 -11.92
C PHE A 668 -15.74 0.64 -10.42
N ALA A 669 -16.85 0.56 -9.68
CA ALA A 669 -16.85 0.43 -8.23
C ALA A 669 -16.49 -0.98 -7.74
N ARG A 670 -15.68 -1.05 -6.69
CA ARG A 670 -15.24 -2.29 -6.03
C ARG A 670 -15.82 -2.41 -4.62
N ALA A 671 -15.71 -1.36 -3.81
CA ALA A 671 -16.23 -1.33 -2.44
C ALA A 671 -16.70 0.07 -2.05
N ILE A 672 -17.73 0.16 -1.20
CA ILE A 672 -18.20 1.41 -0.60
C ILE A 672 -18.28 1.23 0.93
N ARG A 673 -17.93 2.27 1.69
CA ARG A 673 -18.09 2.34 3.15
C ARG A 673 -18.60 3.70 3.58
N GLU A 674 -19.41 3.72 4.64
CA GLU A 674 -19.81 4.93 5.37
C GLU A 674 -18.84 5.17 6.53
N ASP A 675 -18.54 6.45 6.83
CA ASP A 675 -17.72 6.82 7.98
C ASP A 675 -18.32 6.32 9.29
N LEU A 676 -17.46 6.10 10.28
CA LEU A 676 -17.85 5.58 11.59
C LEU A 676 -18.62 6.59 12.44
N ASP A 677 -18.36 7.89 12.27
CA ASP A 677 -18.86 8.95 13.16
C ASP A 677 -19.64 10.06 12.43
N LYS A 678 -19.58 10.11 11.10
CA LYS A 678 -20.23 11.10 10.25
C LYS A 678 -21.15 10.48 9.21
N GLU A 679 -22.46 10.61 9.45
CA GLU A 679 -23.48 10.21 8.48
C GLU A 679 -23.26 10.89 7.11
N GLY A 680 -23.34 10.10 6.03
CA GLY A 680 -23.25 10.60 4.66
C GLY A 680 -21.83 10.94 4.18
N LEU A 681 -20.80 10.76 5.02
CA LEU A 681 -19.41 10.75 4.57
C LEU A 681 -19.08 9.35 4.05
N LEU A 682 -18.79 9.23 2.75
CA LEU A 682 -18.63 7.94 2.07
C LEU A 682 -17.27 7.83 1.39
N TYR A 683 -16.72 6.62 1.41
CA TYR A 683 -15.48 6.24 0.73
C TYR A 683 -15.77 5.15 -0.29
N LEU A 684 -15.22 5.28 -1.49
CA LEU A 684 -15.46 4.36 -2.61
C LEU A 684 -14.12 3.88 -3.18
N ALA A 685 -13.86 2.59 -3.06
CA ALA A 685 -12.80 1.89 -3.77
C ALA A 685 -13.22 1.62 -5.22
N THR A 686 -12.30 1.86 -6.15
CA THR A 686 -12.53 1.66 -7.59
C THR A 686 -11.36 0.92 -8.24
N GLU A 687 -11.47 0.64 -9.53
CA GLU A 687 -10.36 0.11 -10.33
C GLU A 687 -9.15 1.06 -10.42
N HIS A 688 -9.38 2.36 -10.28
CA HIS A 688 -8.39 3.42 -10.44
C HIS A 688 -8.36 4.28 -9.17
N GLY A 689 -8.04 3.67 -8.02
CA GLY A 689 -7.90 4.36 -6.74
C GLY A 689 -9.20 4.56 -5.95
N VAL A 690 -9.24 5.63 -5.14
CA VAL A 690 -10.29 5.89 -4.14
C VAL A 690 -11.00 7.22 -4.43
N TYR A 691 -12.31 7.24 -4.24
CA TYR A 691 -13.14 8.45 -4.23
C TYR A 691 -13.75 8.70 -2.84
N ILE A 692 -14.07 9.95 -2.56
CA ILE A 692 -14.75 10.41 -1.35
C ILE A 692 -15.99 11.23 -1.71
N SER A 693 -17.04 11.11 -0.91
CA SER A 693 -18.24 11.94 -0.99
C SER A 693 -18.55 12.52 0.38
N PHE A 694 -18.63 13.84 0.48
CA PHE A 694 -18.99 14.56 1.70
C PHE A 694 -20.51 14.83 1.84
N ASN A 695 -21.30 14.41 0.86
CA ASN A 695 -22.72 14.71 0.74
C ASN A 695 -23.53 13.49 0.31
N ASP A 696 -23.26 12.35 0.95
CA ASP A 696 -24.15 11.19 0.92
C ASP A 696 -24.33 10.58 -0.49
N GLY A 697 -23.25 10.63 -1.28
CA GLY A 697 -23.15 10.10 -2.65
C GLY A 697 -23.68 11.05 -3.72
N ALA A 698 -24.06 12.29 -3.38
CA ALA A 698 -24.54 13.23 -4.37
C ALA A 698 -23.44 13.67 -5.36
N ILE A 699 -22.20 13.89 -4.87
CA ILE A 699 -21.01 14.12 -5.70
C ILE A 699 -19.79 13.38 -5.13
N TRP A 700 -19.02 12.75 -6.00
CA TRP A 700 -17.76 12.08 -5.66
C TRP A 700 -16.57 12.90 -6.13
N GLN A 701 -15.49 12.86 -5.35
CA GLN A 701 -14.22 13.50 -5.66
C GLN A 701 -13.08 12.49 -5.52
N SER A 702 -12.05 12.61 -6.35
CA SER A 702 -10.87 11.77 -6.22
C SER A 702 -10.15 12.00 -4.89
N LEU A 703 -9.79 10.91 -4.21
CA LEU A 703 -8.93 10.84 -3.03
C LEU A 703 -7.62 10.09 -3.37
N GLN A 704 -7.13 10.24 -4.60
CA GLN A 704 -5.94 9.56 -5.11
C GLN A 704 -4.68 9.93 -4.30
N LEU A 705 -4.45 11.23 -4.07
CA LEU A 705 -3.27 11.75 -3.38
C LEU A 705 -1.97 11.13 -3.93
N ASN A 706 -1.16 10.48 -3.07
CA ASN A 706 0.07 9.78 -3.44
C ASN A 706 -0.10 8.27 -3.70
N LEU A 707 -1.33 7.74 -3.75
CA LEU A 707 -1.54 6.36 -4.18
C LEU A 707 -1.14 6.23 -5.66
N PRO A 708 -0.52 5.12 -6.07
CA PRO A 708 -0.42 4.78 -7.49
C PRO A 708 -1.81 4.46 -8.05
N ASP A 709 -1.98 4.57 -9.38
CA ASP A 709 -3.19 4.11 -10.07
C ASP A 709 -3.22 2.57 -10.06
N THR A 710 -3.86 2.00 -9.04
CA THR A 710 -3.92 0.55 -8.77
C THR A 710 -5.35 0.14 -8.37
N PRO A 711 -5.79 -1.09 -8.71
CA PRO A 711 -7.08 -1.59 -8.27
C PRO A 711 -7.18 -1.66 -6.74
N ILE A 712 -8.16 -0.97 -6.18
CA ILE A 712 -8.51 -1.06 -4.76
C ILE A 712 -9.69 -2.01 -4.64
N ARG A 713 -9.45 -3.26 -4.21
CA ARG A 713 -10.50 -4.30 -4.20
C ARG A 713 -11.42 -4.17 -3.00
N ASP A 714 -10.90 -3.68 -1.88
CA ASP A 714 -11.68 -3.48 -0.66
C ASP A 714 -11.04 -2.41 0.23
N LEU A 715 -11.86 -1.79 1.08
CA LEU A 715 -11.43 -0.86 2.13
C LEU A 715 -12.31 -1.01 3.37
N VAL A 716 -11.77 -0.67 4.53
CA VAL A 716 -12.45 -0.66 5.82
C VAL A 716 -12.05 0.59 6.61
N LEU A 717 -12.88 0.97 7.58
CA LEU A 717 -12.56 2.04 8.52
C LEU A 717 -12.32 1.44 9.91
N ARG A 718 -11.33 1.97 10.60
CA ARG A 718 -11.02 1.63 12.00
C ARG A 718 -10.56 2.88 12.71
N ASP A 719 -11.12 3.13 13.89
CA ASP A 719 -10.83 4.32 14.69
C ASP A 719 -11.01 5.60 13.83
N ASN A 720 -9.93 6.35 13.56
CA ASN A 720 -9.95 7.52 12.69
C ASN A 720 -9.18 7.29 11.38
N ASP A 721 -9.05 6.05 10.92
CA ASP A 721 -8.26 5.71 9.72
C ASP A 721 -9.13 5.08 8.63
N VAL A 722 -8.71 5.28 7.37
CA VAL A 722 -9.19 4.49 6.21
C VAL A 722 -8.09 3.53 5.80
N ILE A 723 -8.39 2.24 5.82
CA ILE A 723 -7.45 1.16 5.53
C ILE A 723 -7.90 0.47 4.25
N LEU A 724 -6.98 0.26 3.31
CA LEU A 724 -7.29 -0.44 2.07
C LEU A 724 -6.33 -1.58 1.76
N GLY A 725 -6.85 -2.57 1.06
CA GLY A 725 -6.08 -3.64 0.42
C GLY A 725 -6.06 -3.40 -1.08
N SER A 726 -4.90 -3.05 -1.62
CA SER A 726 -4.72 -2.96 -3.07
C SER A 726 -4.49 -4.36 -3.66
N HIS A 727 -4.79 -4.49 -4.96
CA HIS A 727 -4.49 -5.69 -5.72
C HIS A 727 -3.20 -5.52 -6.50
N GLY A 728 -2.07 -5.43 -5.79
CA GLY A 728 -0.74 -5.31 -6.39
C GLY A 728 0.21 -4.30 -5.73
N ARG A 729 -0.19 -3.58 -4.67
CA ARG A 729 0.66 -2.61 -3.93
C ARG A 729 0.55 -2.72 -2.40
N GLY A 730 0.08 -3.85 -1.88
CA GLY A 730 -0.08 -4.08 -0.46
C GLY A 730 -1.14 -3.25 0.25
N PHE A 731 -0.97 -3.08 1.56
CA PHE A 731 -1.88 -2.33 2.42
C PHE A 731 -1.48 -0.86 2.51
N TRP A 732 -2.49 -0.01 2.58
CA TRP A 732 -2.32 1.43 2.77
C TRP A 732 -3.27 1.95 3.84
N ILE A 733 -2.82 2.97 4.57
CA ILE A 733 -3.58 3.66 5.60
C ILE A 733 -3.62 5.15 5.27
N LEU A 734 -4.79 5.75 5.21
CA LEU A 734 -4.98 7.19 5.31
C LEU A 734 -5.25 7.51 6.78
N ASP A 735 -4.23 8.03 7.42
CA ASP A 735 -4.22 8.24 8.86
C ASP A 735 -5.05 9.46 9.29
N ASP A 736 -5.85 9.34 10.34
CA ASP A 736 -6.58 10.43 11.03
C ASP A 736 -7.45 11.32 10.12
N ILE A 737 -8.64 10.82 9.78
CA ILE A 737 -9.65 11.45 8.92
C ILE A 737 -10.61 12.40 9.67
N ILE A 738 -10.35 12.77 10.92
CA ILE A 738 -11.20 13.71 11.69
C ILE A 738 -11.56 14.99 10.89
N PRO A 739 -10.61 15.66 10.21
CA PRO A 739 -10.90 16.85 9.41
C PRO A 739 -11.98 16.64 8.35
N PHE A 740 -12.06 15.46 7.74
CA PHE A 740 -13.04 15.15 6.70
C PHE A 740 -14.48 15.18 7.21
N ARG A 741 -14.70 14.86 8.49
CA ARG A 741 -16.03 14.87 9.14
C ARG A 741 -16.62 16.29 9.28
N SER A 742 -15.79 17.31 9.11
CA SER A 742 -16.14 18.73 9.20
C SER A 742 -16.16 19.47 7.86
N ALA A 743 -15.69 18.85 6.77
CA ALA A 743 -15.36 19.54 5.52
C ALA A 743 -16.57 20.23 4.85
N SER A 744 -17.75 19.60 4.88
CA SER A 744 -18.99 20.17 4.32
C SER A 744 -19.57 21.34 5.12
N GLY A 745 -18.99 21.67 6.28
CA GLY A 745 -19.39 22.76 7.16
C GLY A 745 -18.39 23.92 7.23
N LEU A 746 -17.33 23.93 6.41
CA LEU A 746 -16.37 25.03 6.37
C LEU A 746 -17.06 26.34 5.99
N ASN A 747 -17.16 27.28 6.93
CA ASN A 747 -17.70 28.60 6.63
C ASN A 747 -16.64 29.41 5.89
N SER A 748 -17.05 30.19 4.89
CA SER A 748 -16.16 31.06 4.09
C SER A 748 -15.37 32.10 4.90
N GLY A 749 -15.66 32.24 6.20
CA GLY A 749 -15.01 33.17 7.13
C GLY A 749 -13.99 32.54 8.10
N ASP A 750 -13.83 31.21 8.16
CA ASP A 750 -12.86 30.59 9.07
C ASP A 750 -11.46 30.64 8.44
N GLU A 751 -10.60 31.53 8.96
CA GLU A 751 -9.20 31.67 8.50
C GLU A 751 -8.29 30.55 9.01
N VAL A 752 -8.55 30.08 10.24
CA VAL A 752 -7.77 29.03 10.93
C VAL A 752 -8.70 28.11 11.71
N ILE A 753 -8.56 26.80 11.49
CA ILE A 753 -9.31 25.76 12.21
C ILE A 753 -8.31 24.83 12.87
N LEU A 754 -8.49 24.55 14.15
CA LEU A 754 -7.79 23.50 14.88
C LEU A 754 -8.76 22.34 15.07
N TYR A 755 -8.37 21.14 14.65
CA TYR A 755 -9.17 19.94 14.85
C TYR A 755 -8.82 19.29 16.19
N PRO A 756 -9.81 18.69 16.90
CA PRO A 756 -9.53 17.97 18.13
C PRO A 756 -8.59 16.80 17.82
N PRO A 757 -7.41 16.71 18.47
CA PRO A 757 -6.48 15.61 18.24
C PRO A 757 -7.09 14.28 18.65
N SER A 758 -6.77 13.21 17.90
CA SER A 758 -7.00 11.84 18.37
C SER A 758 -6.20 11.58 19.64
N ASP A 759 -6.81 10.89 20.62
CA ASP A 759 -6.13 10.51 21.87
C ASP A 759 -4.92 9.60 21.59
N PRO A 760 -3.69 10.03 21.87
CA PRO A 760 -2.52 9.19 21.68
C PRO A 760 -2.42 8.11 22.77
N ILE A 761 -1.83 6.97 22.42
CA ILE A 761 -1.53 5.88 23.35
C ILE A 761 -0.03 5.92 23.68
N ARG A 762 0.31 6.14 24.95
CA ARG A 762 1.69 6.36 25.39
C ARG A 762 2.60 5.19 24.99
N GLY A 763 3.54 5.44 24.09
CA GLY A 763 4.51 4.44 23.61
C GLY A 763 4.09 3.68 22.35
N ILE A 764 2.85 3.88 21.88
CA ILE A 764 2.34 3.35 20.61
C ILE A 764 2.07 4.49 19.63
N TYR A 765 1.13 5.39 19.96
CA TYR A 765 0.74 6.51 19.10
C TYR A 765 1.22 7.85 19.65
N SER A 766 1.68 8.73 18.76
CA SER A 766 2.00 10.14 19.07
C SER A 766 0.77 11.02 18.87
N ALA A 767 0.76 12.23 19.45
CA ALA A 767 -0.35 13.16 19.24
C ALA A 767 -0.25 13.81 17.85
N LYS A 768 -1.21 13.50 16.97
CA LYS A 768 -1.36 14.15 15.66
C LYS A 768 -2.26 15.37 15.81
N ILE A 769 -1.70 16.54 15.53
CA ILE A 769 -2.37 17.85 15.66
C ILE A 769 -2.63 18.36 14.26
N GLN A 770 -3.91 18.38 13.87
CA GLN A 770 -4.33 18.77 12.53
C GLN A 770 -4.98 20.15 12.57
N TYR A 771 -4.68 20.98 11.58
CA TYR A 771 -5.23 22.33 11.45
C TYR A 771 -5.32 22.77 10.00
N TYR A 772 -6.36 23.54 9.67
CA TYR A 772 -6.57 24.11 8.34
C TYR A 772 -6.21 25.59 8.33
N LEU A 773 -5.51 26.02 7.28
CA LEU A 773 -5.19 27.41 6.97
C LEU A 773 -5.83 27.79 5.64
N LYS A 774 -6.66 28.83 5.63
CA LYS A 774 -7.33 29.30 4.42
C LYS A 774 -6.36 29.87 3.37
N GLU A 775 -5.25 30.42 3.83
CA GLU A 775 -4.17 30.94 3.00
C GLU A 775 -2.82 30.59 3.62
N GLN A 776 -1.74 30.70 2.84
CA GLN A 776 -0.40 30.55 3.37
C GLN A 776 -0.10 31.72 4.33
N VAL A 777 0.48 31.41 5.48
CA VAL A 777 0.82 32.40 6.53
C VAL A 777 2.32 32.46 6.78
N ASP A 778 2.82 33.52 7.41
CA ASP A 778 4.26 33.63 7.69
C ASP A 778 4.70 32.73 8.84
N THR A 779 3.89 32.61 9.87
CA THR A 779 4.21 31.85 11.09
C THR A 779 3.02 31.08 11.66
N VAL A 780 3.31 29.91 12.24
CA VAL A 780 2.35 29.10 13.00
C VAL A 780 3.00 28.70 14.31
N HIS A 781 2.36 28.99 15.44
CA HIS A 781 2.80 28.52 16.75
C HIS A 781 1.85 27.46 17.29
N ILE A 782 2.39 26.35 17.78
CA ILE A 782 1.66 25.28 18.46
C ILE A 782 2.22 25.14 19.87
N ASP A 783 1.41 25.48 20.86
CA ASP A 783 1.71 25.33 22.27
C ASP A 783 1.03 24.05 22.79
N VAL A 784 1.81 23.17 23.42
CA VAL A 784 1.27 22.02 24.16
C VAL A 784 1.25 22.38 25.63
N LEU A 785 0.11 22.19 26.30
CA LEU A 785 -0.10 22.54 27.70
C LEU A 785 -0.54 21.32 28.50
N ASN A 786 -0.23 21.31 29.80
CA ASN A 786 -0.70 20.28 30.73
C ASN A 786 -2.16 20.53 31.15
N GLN A 787 -2.70 19.64 31.99
CA GLN A 787 -4.07 19.73 32.54
C GLN A 787 -4.38 21.05 33.29
N ASN A 788 -3.37 21.76 33.79
CA ASN A 788 -3.53 23.03 34.52
C ASN A 788 -3.44 24.25 33.59
N GLY A 789 -3.22 24.06 32.28
CA GLY A 789 -2.97 25.14 31.32
C GLY A 789 -1.54 25.69 31.37
N GLU A 790 -0.59 24.98 31.97
CA GLU A 790 0.82 25.37 31.99
C GLU A 790 1.52 24.89 30.71
N LEU A 791 2.32 25.77 30.10
CA LEU A 791 3.06 25.49 28.87
C LEU A 791 4.10 24.39 29.09
N ILE A 792 4.01 23.31 28.31
CA ILE A 792 5.00 22.23 28.25
C ILE A 792 6.06 22.54 27.20
N HIS A 793 5.62 22.84 25.99
CA HIS A 793 6.49 23.11 24.84
C HIS A 793 5.78 24.01 23.83
N SER A 794 6.54 24.85 23.15
CA SER A 794 6.04 25.68 22.04
C SER A 794 6.84 25.37 20.78
N PHE A 795 6.13 25.06 19.69
CA PHE A 795 6.70 24.76 18.39
C PHE A 795 6.34 25.88 17.41
N SER A 796 7.33 26.40 16.69
CA SER A 796 7.11 27.52 15.76
C SER A 796 7.51 27.11 14.34
N GLY A 797 6.54 27.15 13.44
CA GLY A 797 6.70 27.05 12.01
C GLY A 797 6.86 28.42 11.37
N PHE A 798 7.70 28.49 10.33
CA PHE A 798 7.91 29.69 9.52
C PHE A 798 7.78 29.31 8.05
N THR A 799 7.32 30.23 7.20
CA THR A 799 7.34 30.04 5.74
C THR A 799 8.74 29.64 5.30
N PRO A 800 8.90 28.56 4.52
CA PRO A 800 10.21 27.95 4.32
C PRO A 800 11.18 28.86 3.57
N GLU A 801 12.23 29.34 4.25
CA GLU A 801 13.56 29.48 3.64
C GLU A 801 14.24 28.10 3.74
N TYR A 802 13.98 27.21 2.77
CA TYR A 802 14.56 25.87 2.84
C TYR A 802 15.95 25.79 2.19
N VAL A 803 16.98 25.65 3.03
CA VAL A 803 18.26 25.04 2.63
C VAL A 803 18.41 23.72 3.43
N PRO A 804 18.27 22.54 2.79
CA PRO A 804 18.62 21.29 3.44
C PRO A 804 20.12 21.29 3.78
N ASP A 805 20.49 21.02 5.03
CA ASP A 805 21.87 20.65 5.36
C ASP A 805 22.12 19.20 4.91
N PRO A 806 22.93 18.97 3.86
CA PRO A 806 23.20 17.63 3.35
C PRO A 806 24.03 16.78 4.33
N ASN A 807 24.60 17.36 5.38
CA ASN A 807 25.49 16.66 6.32
C ASN A 807 24.74 15.99 7.48
N ILE A 808 23.45 16.25 7.66
CA ILE A 808 22.65 15.63 8.72
C ILE A 808 21.96 14.38 8.17
N SER A 809 22.51 13.21 8.52
CA SER A 809 21.92 11.92 8.14
C SER A 809 20.46 11.80 8.58
N ARG A 810 19.63 11.10 7.79
CA ARG A 810 18.18 10.92 8.05
C ARG A 810 17.86 10.40 9.46
N TRP A 811 18.71 9.55 10.03
CA TRP A 811 18.58 9.01 11.40
C TRP A 811 19.04 9.97 12.53
N MET A 812 19.67 11.09 12.18
CA MET A 812 20.05 12.17 13.11
C MET A 812 18.99 13.27 13.21
N ARG A 813 17.99 13.28 12.33
CA ARG A 813 16.86 14.21 12.41
C ARG A 813 15.95 13.78 13.56
N GLY A 814 15.89 14.57 14.63
CA GLY A 814 14.93 14.35 15.72
C GLY A 814 13.50 14.36 15.19
N GLY A 815 12.69 13.39 15.63
CA GLY A 815 11.33 13.18 15.13
C GLY A 815 10.34 14.18 15.69
N SER A 816 10.23 15.33 15.05
CA SER A 816 9.03 16.16 14.90
C SER A 816 9.37 17.22 13.86
N THR A 817 8.60 17.31 12.78
CA THR A 817 8.71 18.44 11.85
C THR A 817 8.13 19.67 12.52
N LEU A 818 8.69 20.85 12.28
CA LEU A 818 8.05 22.09 12.73
C LEU A 818 6.64 22.21 12.11
N PRO A 819 5.71 22.92 12.75
CA PRO A 819 4.41 23.25 12.14
C PRO A 819 4.60 23.84 10.74
N THR A 820 3.77 23.45 9.79
CA THR A 820 3.81 23.95 8.42
C THR A 820 2.92 25.19 8.29
N THR A 821 3.34 26.14 7.46
CA THR A 821 2.57 27.39 7.24
C THR A 821 1.78 27.36 5.92
N ALA A 822 1.69 26.19 5.28
CA ALA A 822 1.09 26.02 3.96
C ALA A 822 -0.43 26.19 4.00
N ILE A 823 -0.99 26.70 2.90
CA ILE A 823 -2.44 26.70 2.65
C ILE A 823 -3.00 25.27 2.72
N GLY A 824 -4.25 25.14 3.15
CA GLY A 824 -4.95 23.86 3.25
C GLY A 824 -4.79 23.20 4.62
N LEU A 825 -5.04 21.90 4.66
CA LEU A 825 -4.89 21.12 5.89
C LEU A 825 -3.44 20.71 6.12
N ASN A 826 -3.02 20.87 7.37
CA ASN A 826 -1.68 20.63 7.86
C ASN A 826 -1.71 19.66 9.04
N THR A 827 -0.64 18.87 9.21
CA THR A 827 -0.48 17.93 10.33
C THR A 827 0.86 18.18 11.01
N PHE A 828 0.85 18.37 12.32
CA PHE A 828 2.01 18.42 13.19
C PHE A 828 1.95 17.26 14.19
N THR A 829 3.08 16.59 14.45
CA THR A 829 3.12 15.46 15.40
C THR A 829 3.97 15.82 16.62
N TRP A 830 3.36 15.79 17.80
CA TRP A 830 4.09 15.85 19.07
C TRP A 830 4.43 14.45 19.55
N ASP A 831 5.72 14.15 19.74
CA ASP A 831 6.23 12.84 20.18
C ASP A 831 5.99 12.55 21.68
N LEU A 832 5.09 13.33 22.30
CA LEU A 832 4.70 13.30 23.70
C LEU A 832 5.85 13.61 24.67
N ARG A 833 6.91 14.30 24.24
CA ARG A 833 8.03 14.61 25.13
C ARG A 833 8.06 16.06 25.59
N TYR A 834 8.43 16.22 26.85
CA TYR A 834 8.80 17.50 27.44
C TYR A 834 10.13 17.99 26.84
N PRO A 835 10.46 19.29 26.95
CA PRO A 835 11.74 19.80 26.46
C PRO A 835 12.91 19.05 27.12
N GLY A 836 13.96 18.81 26.36
CA GLY A 836 15.19 18.17 26.84
C GLY A 836 16.00 19.05 27.78
N ALA A 837 17.11 18.49 28.27
CA ALA A 837 18.09 19.24 29.03
C ALA A 837 18.81 20.26 28.14
N THR A 838 19.25 21.37 28.75
CA THR A 838 20.08 22.40 28.12
C THR A 838 21.29 21.76 27.44
N SER A 839 21.60 22.17 26.21
CA SER A 839 22.76 21.69 25.44
C SER A 839 23.64 22.84 24.98
N PHE A 840 24.88 22.54 24.58
CA PHE A 840 25.82 23.52 24.04
C PHE A 840 26.57 22.96 22.83
N ASP A 841 27.17 23.84 22.03
CA ASP A 841 27.88 23.48 20.82
C ASP A 841 29.11 22.60 21.09
N GLY A 842 29.29 21.59 20.25
CA GLY A 842 30.35 20.59 20.41
C GLY A 842 30.12 19.59 21.55
N MET A 843 28.92 19.54 22.15
CA MET A 843 28.60 18.54 23.17
C MET A 843 28.49 17.14 22.56
N ILE A 844 29.37 16.23 22.98
CA ILE A 844 29.39 14.82 22.57
C ILE A 844 29.03 13.94 23.77
N ILE A 845 27.85 13.32 23.69
CA ILE A 845 27.32 12.38 24.68
C ILE A 845 26.94 11.10 23.95
N TRP A 846 27.65 10.01 24.25
CA TRP A 846 27.51 8.74 23.54
C TRP A 846 26.29 7.92 24.00
N SER A 847 26.03 7.89 25.31
CA SER A 847 25.06 6.97 25.91
C SER A 847 23.64 7.55 26.09
N ALA A 848 23.36 8.77 25.60
CA ALA A 848 22.05 9.41 25.72
C ALA A 848 21.86 10.56 24.72
N ARG A 849 20.62 11.05 24.59
CA ARG A 849 20.28 12.29 23.86
C ARG A 849 19.68 13.31 24.84
N PRO A 850 20.47 14.24 25.39
CA PRO A 850 19.98 15.20 26.40
C PRO A 850 18.86 16.11 25.86
N GLN A 851 18.90 16.47 24.58
CA GLN A 851 17.93 17.35 23.92
C GLN A 851 16.53 16.73 23.82
N ARG A 852 16.40 15.42 24.01
CA ARG A 852 15.11 14.72 24.03
C ARG A 852 14.65 14.61 25.48
N GLY A 853 13.61 15.32 25.90
CA GLY A 853 13.17 15.30 27.30
C GLY A 853 12.34 14.07 27.71
N PRO A 854 11.87 14.04 28.97
CA PRO A 854 11.03 12.97 29.48
C PRO A 854 9.72 12.79 28.72
N LEU A 855 9.30 11.54 28.55
CA LEU A 855 8.02 11.20 27.95
C LEU A 855 6.86 11.51 28.91
N ALA A 856 5.88 12.26 28.42
CA ALA A 856 4.76 12.79 29.19
C ALA A 856 4.01 11.70 29.96
N PRO A 857 3.52 12.00 31.19
CA PRO A 857 2.68 11.08 31.94
C PRO A 857 1.28 10.96 31.30
N LEU A 858 0.50 9.99 31.77
CA LEU A 858 -0.91 9.86 31.37
C LEU A 858 -1.72 11.07 31.86
N GLY A 859 -2.81 11.37 31.18
CA GLY A 859 -3.77 12.40 31.60
C GLY A 859 -4.18 13.36 30.50
N ASN A 860 -4.83 14.45 30.90
CA ASN A 860 -5.40 15.44 29.99
C ASN A 860 -4.37 16.51 29.62
N TYR A 861 -4.36 16.86 28.34
CA TYR A 861 -3.49 17.88 27.76
C TYR A 861 -4.31 18.80 26.87
N GLN A 862 -3.73 19.96 26.58
CA GLN A 862 -4.29 20.91 25.63
C GLN A 862 -3.28 21.19 24.53
N VAL A 863 -3.77 21.40 23.33
CA VAL A 863 -2.99 21.99 22.25
C VAL A 863 -3.61 23.32 21.87
N LYS A 864 -2.79 24.35 21.76
CA LYS A 864 -3.20 25.69 21.37
C LYS A 864 -2.43 26.12 20.13
N ILE A 865 -3.15 26.47 19.07
CA ILE A 865 -2.56 27.06 17.87
C ILE A 865 -2.67 28.59 17.93
N ARG A 866 -1.63 29.31 17.49
CA ARG A 866 -1.62 30.76 17.31
C ARG A 866 -1.11 31.11 15.92
N VAL A 867 -1.90 31.87 15.16
CA VAL A 867 -1.57 32.35 13.81
C VAL A 867 -2.06 33.80 13.72
N GLY A 868 -1.12 34.75 13.62
CA GLY A 868 -1.46 36.17 13.77
C GLY A 868 -2.19 36.46 15.09
N GLU A 869 -3.39 37.03 15.00
CA GLU A 869 -4.25 37.30 16.16
C GLU A 869 -5.17 36.11 16.52
N VAL A 870 -5.29 35.11 15.65
CA VAL A 870 -6.18 33.96 15.85
C VAL A 870 -5.56 32.97 16.81
N GLN A 871 -6.33 32.56 17.82
CA GLN A 871 -5.95 31.52 18.77
C GLN A 871 -7.08 30.50 18.92
N LYS A 872 -6.75 29.21 18.85
CA LYS A 872 -7.69 28.11 19.09
C LYS A 872 -7.04 27.09 20.03
N THR A 873 -7.83 26.46 20.87
CA THR A 873 -7.37 25.45 21.84
C THR A 873 -8.27 24.24 21.76
N GLU A 874 -7.68 23.05 21.71
CA GLU A 874 -8.38 21.76 21.78
C GLU A 874 -7.76 20.88 22.87
N ASN A 875 -8.55 19.93 23.39
CA ASN A 875 -8.13 19.00 24.44
C ASN A 875 -7.90 17.60 23.85
N PHE A 876 -7.01 16.83 24.49
CA PHE A 876 -6.82 15.40 24.22
C PHE A 876 -6.30 14.68 25.46
N GLU A 877 -6.45 13.36 25.52
CA GLU A 877 -5.98 12.52 26.62
C GLU A 877 -4.86 11.58 26.16
N ILE A 878 -3.75 11.54 26.89
CA ILE A 878 -2.73 10.50 26.71
C ILE A 878 -3.19 9.25 27.45
N LYS A 879 -3.53 8.20 26.70
CA LYS A 879 -4.04 6.92 27.21
C LYS A 879 -2.91 5.91 27.48
N ILE A 880 -3.17 5.00 28.42
CA ILE A 880 -2.29 3.87 28.68
C ILE A 880 -2.36 2.86 27.53
N ASP A 881 -1.23 2.21 27.22
CA ASP A 881 -1.22 1.05 26.34
C ASP A 881 -2.01 -0.09 27.00
N PRO A 882 -3.12 -0.56 26.39
CA PRO A 882 -3.95 -1.61 26.98
C PRO A 882 -3.25 -2.96 27.07
N ASN A 883 -2.10 -3.15 26.40
CA ASN A 883 -1.29 -4.36 26.54
C ASN A 883 -0.46 -4.40 27.83
N LEU A 884 -0.38 -3.30 28.59
CA LEU A 884 0.40 -3.21 29.83
C LEU A 884 -0.45 -3.57 31.07
N GLU A 885 -0.92 -4.82 31.13
CA GLU A 885 -1.86 -5.28 32.19
C GLU A 885 -1.33 -5.13 33.62
N GLU A 886 0.00 -5.17 33.81
CA GLU A 886 0.66 -5.10 35.12
C GLU A 886 1.13 -3.69 35.51
N ILE A 887 0.98 -2.68 34.64
CA ILE A 887 1.53 -1.33 34.83
C ILE A 887 0.41 -0.35 35.17
N THR A 888 0.59 0.44 36.22
CA THR A 888 -0.41 1.44 36.64
C THR A 888 -0.06 2.85 36.17
N ALA A 889 -1.06 3.75 36.13
CA ALA A 889 -0.82 5.17 35.91
C ALA A 889 0.16 5.79 36.93
N SER A 890 0.13 5.30 38.19
CA SER A 890 1.04 5.75 39.24
C SER A 890 2.49 5.37 38.96
N ASP A 891 2.74 4.19 38.37
CA ASP A 891 4.09 3.75 38.03
C ASP A 891 4.70 4.64 36.96
N LEU A 892 3.90 5.01 35.94
CA LEU A 892 4.30 5.90 34.86
C LEU A 892 4.49 7.34 35.35
N GLN A 893 3.71 7.79 36.34
CA GLN A 893 3.93 9.09 36.98
C GLN A 893 5.28 9.13 37.72
N LEU A 894 5.58 8.10 38.53
CA LEU A 894 6.88 8.00 39.22
C LEU A 894 8.05 7.95 38.22
N GLN A 895 7.87 7.28 37.07
CA GLN A 895 8.85 7.28 35.98
C GLN A 895 9.10 8.70 35.46
N PHE A 896 8.04 9.44 35.15
CA PHE A 896 8.12 10.81 34.68
C PHE A 896 8.79 11.74 35.70
N ASP A 897 8.39 11.65 36.97
CA ASP A 897 8.89 12.52 38.04
C ASP A 897 10.41 12.36 38.24
N LEU A 898 10.91 11.13 38.26
CA LEU A 898 12.35 10.87 38.36
C LEU A 898 13.08 11.31 37.09
N ALA A 899 12.52 11.04 35.91
CA ALA A 899 13.12 11.44 34.64
C ALA A 899 13.23 12.98 34.50
N MET A 900 12.23 13.72 34.96
CA MET A 900 12.23 15.18 35.04
C MET A 900 13.32 15.69 35.99
N GLN A 901 13.45 15.08 37.18
CA GLN A 901 14.52 15.43 38.11
C GLN A 901 15.90 15.22 37.48
N ILE A 902 16.14 14.06 36.85
CA ILE A 902 17.43 13.77 36.19
C ILE A 902 17.69 14.76 35.03
N ARG A 903 16.68 15.08 34.23
CA ARG A 903 16.77 16.07 33.14
C ARG A 903 17.15 17.46 33.67
N ASN A 904 16.52 17.91 34.76
CA ASN A 904 16.83 19.20 35.38
C ASN A 904 18.27 19.24 35.89
N HIS A 905 18.74 18.18 36.54
CA HIS A 905 20.14 18.12 37.02
C HIS A 905 21.14 18.02 35.85
N THR A 906 20.77 17.36 34.75
CA THR A 906 21.59 17.39 33.52
C THR A 906 21.68 18.81 32.95
N SER A 907 20.59 19.58 33.01
CA SER A 907 20.56 20.98 32.56
C SER A 907 21.48 21.85 33.41
N LEU A 908 21.39 21.74 34.74
CA LEU A 908 22.27 22.44 35.67
C LEU A 908 23.76 22.15 35.41
N ALA A 909 24.11 20.88 35.13
CA ALA A 909 25.47 20.51 34.78
C ALA A 909 25.94 21.16 33.47
N ASN A 910 25.08 21.20 32.45
CA ASN A 910 25.40 21.79 31.15
C ASN A 910 25.45 23.32 31.19
N GLU A 911 24.55 23.96 31.94
CA GLU A 911 24.53 25.40 32.18
C GLU A 911 25.77 25.87 32.95
N ALA A 912 26.27 25.07 33.89
CA ALA A 912 27.53 25.34 34.55
C ALA A 912 28.72 25.32 33.57
N VAL A 913 28.74 24.39 32.60
CA VAL A 913 29.75 24.37 31.52
C VAL A 913 29.63 25.59 30.63
N ILE A 914 28.42 25.95 30.19
CA ILE A 914 28.17 27.15 29.38
C ILE A 914 28.68 28.40 30.10
N LYS A 915 28.34 28.53 31.40
CA LYS A 915 28.77 29.65 32.24
C LYS A 915 30.30 29.73 32.37
N ILE A 916 30.97 28.59 32.60
CA ILE A 916 32.44 28.55 32.69
C ILE A 916 33.08 29.00 31.37
N ARG A 917 32.57 28.49 30.23
CA ARG A 917 33.10 28.83 28.89
C ARG A 917 32.89 30.30 28.55
N SER A 918 31.69 30.83 28.79
CA SER A 918 31.40 32.26 28.58
C SER A 918 32.36 33.16 29.39
N ILE A 919 32.64 32.78 30.65
CA ILE A 919 33.63 33.50 31.47
C ILE A 919 35.05 33.36 30.91
N HIS A 920 35.47 32.17 30.46
CA HIS A 920 36.79 31.96 29.86
C HIS A 920 36.96 32.79 28.59
N ASP A 921 35.96 32.83 27.70
CA ASP A 921 36.00 33.61 26.46
C ASP A 921 36.12 35.11 26.72
N GLN A 922 35.38 35.63 27.72
CA GLN A 922 35.50 37.02 28.16
C GLN A 922 36.90 37.32 28.73
N LEU A 923 37.44 36.43 29.58
CA LEU A 923 38.78 36.58 30.15
C LEU A 923 39.87 36.52 29.07
N GLU A 924 39.82 35.56 28.16
CA GLU A 924 40.77 35.44 27.05
C GLU A 924 40.73 36.67 26.14
N THR A 925 39.54 37.24 25.91
CA THR A 925 39.39 38.47 25.13
C THR A 925 39.99 39.67 25.84
N LEU A 926 39.72 39.85 27.13
CA LEU A 926 40.30 40.95 27.92
C LEU A 926 41.83 40.84 28.01
N MET A 927 42.36 39.64 28.24
CA MET A 927 43.79 39.40 28.43
C MET A 927 44.64 39.58 27.17
N LYS A 928 44.03 39.81 25.99
CA LYS A 928 44.75 40.30 24.81
C LYS A 928 45.31 41.72 24.98
N ASN A 929 44.80 42.48 25.95
CA ASN A 929 45.33 43.80 26.26
C ASN A 929 46.60 43.70 27.12
N GLN A 930 47.71 44.25 26.62
CA GLN A 930 49.02 44.19 27.26
C GLN A 930 49.07 44.88 28.64
N GLU A 931 48.19 45.84 28.91
CA GLU A 931 48.08 46.57 30.19
C GLU A 931 47.60 45.68 31.36
N LEU A 932 46.99 44.53 31.03
CA LEU A 932 46.48 43.54 31.98
C LEU A 932 47.46 42.40 32.27
N SER A 933 48.66 42.41 31.67
CA SER A 933 49.67 41.37 31.84
C SER A 933 50.05 41.06 33.30
N SER A 934 49.97 42.05 34.19
CA SER A 934 50.21 41.84 35.64
C SER A 934 49.13 40.97 36.33
N LEU A 935 47.98 40.76 35.70
CA LEU A 935 46.89 39.90 36.19
C LEU A 935 46.94 38.48 35.60
N ASN A 936 47.90 38.19 34.71
CA ASN A 936 48.04 36.88 34.05
C ASN A 936 47.98 35.70 35.03
N THR A 937 48.73 35.76 36.13
CA THR A 937 48.77 34.68 37.12
C THR A 937 47.41 34.48 37.78
N LEU A 938 46.74 35.57 38.18
CA LEU A 938 45.44 35.53 38.87
C LEU A 938 44.35 34.97 37.94
N VAL A 939 44.32 35.41 36.68
CA VAL A 939 43.40 34.92 35.65
C VAL A 939 43.67 33.45 35.35
N HIS A 940 44.94 33.08 35.18
CA HIS A 940 45.32 31.70 34.89
C HIS A 940 44.96 30.74 36.03
N GLU A 941 45.12 31.17 37.28
CA GLU A 941 44.71 30.39 38.45
C GLU A 941 43.19 30.18 38.47
N PHE A 942 42.41 31.23 38.22
CA PHE A 942 40.95 31.13 38.15
C PHE A 942 40.47 30.23 37.00
N ILE A 943 41.02 30.40 35.80
CA ILE A 943 40.73 29.54 34.64
C ILE A 943 41.08 28.09 34.98
N THR A 944 42.21 27.83 35.63
CA THR A 944 42.62 26.47 36.02
C THR A 944 41.65 25.85 37.03
N LYS A 945 41.22 26.60 38.06
CA LYS A 945 40.26 26.13 39.06
C LYS A 945 38.90 25.80 38.42
N THR A 946 38.39 26.69 37.58
CA THR A 946 37.08 26.51 36.91
C THR A 946 37.13 25.46 35.79
N ARG A 947 38.25 25.32 35.06
CA ARG A 947 38.44 24.27 34.04
C ARG A 947 38.41 22.87 34.66
N ARG A 948 38.94 22.67 35.86
CA ARG A 948 38.82 21.38 36.57
C ARG A 948 37.37 21.01 36.86
N ILE A 949 36.52 22.00 37.17
CA ILE A 949 35.08 21.79 37.34
C ILE A 949 34.46 21.41 36.00
N GLU A 950 34.75 22.16 34.92
CA GLU A 950 34.28 21.85 33.56
C GLU A 950 34.65 20.41 33.15
N GLU A 951 35.91 20.01 33.31
CA GLU A 951 36.43 18.66 32.96
C GLU A 951 35.83 17.53 33.81
N THR A 952 35.18 17.86 34.93
CA THR A 952 34.45 16.91 35.79
C THR A 952 32.97 16.86 35.43
N LEU A 953 32.40 17.98 34.97
CA LEU A 953 31.03 18.07 34.47
C LEU A 953 30.91 17.46 33.07
N TYR A 954 31.83 17.77 32.16
CA TYR A 954 31.84 17.38 30.74
C TYR A 954 33.23 16.90 30.28
N GLN A 955 33.27 15.94 29.35
CA GLN A 955 34.52 15.43 28.77
C GLN A 955 34.98 16.32 27.60
N VAL A 956 35.82 17.31 27.91
CA VAL A 956 36.31 18.30 26.94
C VAL A 956 37.22 17.73 25.84
N LYS A 957 37.76 16.51 26.02
CA LYS A 957 38.63 15.86 25.02
C LYS A 957 37.87 15.21 23.86
N ASN A 958 36.54 15.10 23.97
CA ASN A 958 35.75 14.49 22.90
C ASN A 958 35.74 15.39 21.67
N GLN A 959 36.07 14.81 20.52
CA GLN A 959 36.00 15.42 19.19
C GLN A 959 35.16 14.57 18.22
N SER A 960 34.91 13.30 18.57
CA SER A 960 34.13 12.33 17.81
C SER A 960 33.17 11.53 18.71
N ASN A 961 32.07 11.03 18.15
CA ASN A 961 31.00 10.33 18.86
C ASN A 961 31.43 9.03 19.58
N GLN A 962 32.57 8.44 19.22
CA GLN A 962 33.11 7.25 19.88
C GLN A 962 34.28 7.55 20.83
N ASP A 963 34.73 8.81 20.95
CA ASP A 963 35.76 9.21 21.91
C ASP A 963 35.44 8.91 23.38
N PRO A 964 34.16 8.84 23.81
CA PRO A 964 33.81 8.33 25.13
C PRO A 964 34.34 6.92 25.47
N LEU A 965 34.82 6.15 24.48
CA LEU A 965 35.55 4.90 24.70
C LEU A 965 37.02 5.12 25.10
N ASN A 966 37.63 6.20 24.61
CA ASN A 966 39.02 6.57 24.88
C ASN A 966 39.15 7.44 26.14
N PHE A 967 38.15 8.29 26.39
CA PHE A 967 38.13 9.22 27.50
C PHE A 967 36.89 8.97 28.38
N PRO A 968 37.07 8.67 29.68
CA PRO A 968 35.93 8.36 30.56
C PRO A 968 34.85 9.43 30.55
N ILE A 969 33.60 9.00 30.48
CA ILE A 969 32.44 9.89 30.53
C ILE A 969 32.36 10.65 31.86
N LYS A 970 31.73 11.83 31.81
CA LYS A 970 31.64 12.77 32.94
C LYS A 970 30.22 12.92 33.44
N LEU A 971 30.04 13.77 34.47
CA LEU A 971 28.81 13.80 35.26
C LEU A 971 27.56 14.09 34.42
N ASN A 972 27.62 15.03 33.48
CA ASN A 972 26.49 15.34 32.61
C ASN A 972 26.04 14.14 31.76
N ASN A 973 27.00 13.37 31.24
CA ASN A 973 26.71 12.18 30.47
C ASN A 973 26.18 11.04 31.35
N ARG A 974 26.71 10.87 32.58
CA ARG A 974 26.19 9.89 33.56
C ARG A 974 24.73 10.19 33.91
N LEU A 975 24.38 11.44 34.20
CA LEU A 975 23.01 11.88 34.44
C LEU A 975 22.11 11.64 33.22
N ALA A 976 22.54 12.08 32.04
CA ALA A 976 21.76 11.86 30.81
C ALA A 976 21.53 10.36 30.51
N SER A 977 22.52 9.52 30.79
CA SER A 977 22.45 8.06 30.65
C SER A 977 21.49 7.43 31.67
N LEU A 978 21.46 7.91 32.91
CA LEU A 978 20.54 7.43 33.92
C LEU A 978 19.09 7.66 33.51
N ARG A 979 18.77 8.85 32.95
CA ARG A 979 17.44 9.12 32.42
C ARG A 979 17.06 8.13 31.31
N ARG A 980 17.98 7.86 30.36
CA ARG A 980 17.75 6.84 29.32
C ARG A 980 17.42 5.48 29.94
N SER A 981 18.10 5.10 31.03
CA SER A 981 17.82 3.85 31.75
C SER A 981 16.44 3.86 32.40
N VAL A 982 16.06 4.95 33.07
CA VAL A 982 14.74 5.11 33.72
C VAL A 982 13.59 5.05 32.72
N GLU A 983 13.77 5.64 31.53
CA GLU A 983 12.77 5.68 30.46
C GLU A 983 12.85 4.50 29.49
N ASN A 984 13.69 3.50 29.76
CA ASN A 984 13.74 2.30 28.92
C ASN A 984 12.59 1.36 29.29
N GLY A 985 11.50 1.42 28.52
CA GLY A 985 10.25 0.69 28.77
C GLY A 985 9.22 1.52 29.56
N GLN A 986 8.07 0.91 29.81
CA GLN A 986 6.92 1.51 30.49
C GLN A 986 6.76 0.87 31.86
N ALA A 987 7.43 1.41 32.88
CA ALA A 987 7.42 0.81 34.22
C ALA A 987 7.83 1.81 35.30
N LYS A 988 7.55 1.45 36.55
CA LYS A 988 8.09 2.13 37.73
C LYS A 988 9.62 2.12 37.70
N PRO A 989 10.31 3.22 38.05
CA PRO A 989 11.77 3.21 38.19
C PRO A 989 12.24 2.19 39.22
N THR A 990 13.38 1.55 38.93
CA THR A 990 14.01 0.61 39.87
C THR A 990 14.57 1.34 41.08
N ASP A 991 14.63 0.68 42.24
CA ASP A 991 15.22 1.24 43.47
C ASP A 991 16.68 1.69 43.24
N ALA A 992 17.44 0.94 42.44
CA ALA A 992 18.80 1.31 42.05
C ALA A 992 18.87 2.63 41.25
N SER A 993 17.83 2.98 40.49
CA SER A 993 17.79 4.25 39.75
C SER A 993 17.75 5.45 40.71
N TYR A 994 17.04 5.34 41.83
CA TYR A 994 17.00 6.37 42.87
C TYR A 994 18.35 6.51 43.57
N ILE A 995 18.98 5.38 43.95
CA ILE A 995 20.31 5.37 44.59
C ILE A 995 21.33 6.08 43.70
N VAL A 996 21.41 5.70 42.41
CA VAL A 996 22.35 6.32 41.47
C VAL A 996 22.00 7.79 41.24
N PHE A 997 20.72 8.16 41.19
CA PHE A 997 20.33 9.56 41.07
C PHE A 997 20.82 10.38 42.27
N ASP A 998 20.63 9.89 43.49
CA ASP A 998 21.06 10.58 44.71
C ASP A 998 22.60 10.72 44.78
N GLU A 999 23.35 9.71 44.35
CA GLU A 999 24.81 9.77 44.21
C GLU A 999 25.24 10.88 43.22
N LEU A 1000 24.71 10.85 41.99
CA LEU A 1000 25.08 11.82 40.94
C LEU A 1000 24.62 13.24 41.28
N LYS A 1001 23.46 13.38 41.92
CA LYS A 1001 22.94 14.65 42.44
C LYS A 1001 23.86 15.20 43.53
N GLY A 1002 24.33 14.34 44.44
CA GLY A 1002 25.31 14.70 45.47
C GLY A 1002 26.61 15.21 44.86
N GLU A 1003 27.17 14.49 43.88
CA GLU A 1003 28.37 14.91 43.13
C GLU A 1003 28.15 16.28 42.45
N LEU A 1004 27.00 16.49 41.80
CA LEU A 1004 26.70 17.74 41.10
C LEU A 1004 26.60 18.92 42.07
N ASN A 1005 25.88 18.76 43.17
CA ASN A 1005 25.71 19.82 44.16
C ASN A 1005 27.04 20.26 44.76
N GLN A 1006 27.99 19.34 44.95
CA GLN A 1006 29.34 19.68 45.39
C GLN A 1006 30.08 20.55 44.36
N LEU A 1007 30.02 20.19 43.07
CA LEU A 1007 30.64 20.95 42.00
C LEU A 1007 30.00 22.33 41.79
N LEU A 1008 28.67 22.42 41.88
CA LEU A 1008 27.95 23.69 41.78
C LEU A 1008 28.29 24.62 42.95
N ASN A 1009 28.31 24.12 44.19
CA ASN A 1009 28.72 24.90 45.36
C ASN A 1009 30.19 25.38 45.26
N GLN A 1010 31.08 24.55 44.73
CA GLN A 1010 32.47 24.95 44.47
C GLN A 1010 32.55 26.05 43.41
N LEU A 1011 31.78 25.92 42.32
CA LEU A 1011 31.71 26.93 41.27
C LEU A 1011 31.16 28.25 41.84
N ASP A 1012 30.05 28.22 42.58
CA ASP A 1012 29.45 29.41 43.18
C ASP A 1012 30.41 30.13 44.16
N LYS A 1013 31.20 29.36 44.92
CA LYS A 1013 32.26 29.94 45.76
C LYS A 1013 33.33 30.64 44.93
N LEU A 1014 33.84 30.00 43.87
CA LEU A 1014 34.82 30.63 42.97
C LEU A 1014 34.26 31.88 42.27
N LEU A 1015 32.98 31.87 41.91
CA LEU A 1015 32.32 33.02 41.29
C LEU A 1015 32.08 34.17 42.27
N SER A 1016 31.75 33.86 43.53
CA SER A 1016 31.48 34.89 44.55
C SER A 1016 32.73 35.45 45.21
N GLU A 1017 33.83 34.69 45.29
CA GLU A 1017 35.07 35.11 45.94
C GLU A 1017 36.13 35.49 44.89
N ASP A 1018 36.62 34.52 44.11
CA ASP A 1018 37.75 34.70 43.19
C ASP A 1018 37.38 35.60 42.00
N LEU A 1019 36.23 35.38 41.34
CA LEU A 1019 35.82 36.21 40.19
C LEU A 1019 35.50 37.65 40.60
N ASN A 1020 34.89 37.86 41.77
CA ASN A 1020 34.68 39.21 42.30
C ASN A 1020 35.99 39.92 42.61
N SER A 1021 36.98 39.20 43.15
CA SER A 1021 38.32 39.73 43.38
C SER A 1021 39.02 40.10 42.07
N LEU A 1022 38.88 39.25 41.03
CA LEU A 1022 39.34 39.52 39.67
C LEU A 1022 38.67 40.75 39.05
N ASN A 1023 37.35 40.86 39.18
CA ASN A 1023 36.58 42.00 38.69
C ASN A 1023 37.02 43.31 39.37
N ASN A 1024 37.27 43.30 40.67
CA ASN A 1024 37.84 44.46 41.38
C ASN A 1024 39.24 44.83 40.85
N ALA A 1025 40.08 43.84 40.54
CA ALA A 1025 41.40 44.06 39.96
C ALA A 1025 41.34 44.63 38.53
N PHE A 1026 40.38 44.19 37.71
CA PHE A 1026 40.13 44.75 36.38
C PHE A 1026 39.60 46.19 36.47
N MET A 1027 38.65 46.46 37.35
CA MET A 1027 38.13 47.81 37.59
C MET A 1027 39.20 48.78 38.06
N ALA A 1028 40.11 48.34 38.94
CA ALA A 1028 41.24 49.14 39.40
C ALA A 1028 42.21 49.55 38.26
N LYS A 1029 42.19 48.81 37.15
CA LYS A 1029 42.93 49.13 35.92
C LYS A 1029 42.08 49.82 34.84
N GLY A 1030 40.83 50.18 35.13
CA GLY A 1030 39.93 50.88 34.21
C GLY A 1030 39.24 50.00 33.17
N PHE A 1031 39.22 48.68 33.36
CA PHE A 1031 38.59 47.73 32.44
C PHE A 1031 37.20 47.31 32.91
N LYS A 1032 36.36 46.88 31.94
CA LYS A 1032 35.03 46.32 32.21
C LYS A 1032 35.14 45.02 33.01
N VAL A 1033 34.15 44.80 33.89
CA VAL A 1033 34.03 43.55 34.65
C VAL A 1033 33.56 42.40 33.76
N ILE A 1034 33.96 41.18 34.12
CA ILE A 1034 33.39 39.96 33.59
C ILE A 1034 31.96 39.86 34.08
N GLU A 1035 31.02 39.76 33.15
CA GLU A 1035 29.61 39.60 33.46
C GLU A 1035 29.29 38.11 33.61
N ILE A 1036 28.68 37.76 34.74
CA ILE A 1036 28.04 36.46 34.89
C ILE A 1036 26.69 36.58 34.19
N GLU A 1037 26.55 35.97 33.03
CA GLU A 1037 25.23 35.85 32.39
C GLU A 1037 24.27 35.18 33.40
N LYS A 1038 23.20 35.90 33.75
CA LYS A 1038 22.07 35.27 34.44
C LYS A 1038 21.45 34.33 33.40
N GLY A 1039 21.43 33.04 33.73
CA GLY A 1039 21.10 31.97 32.80
C GLY A 1039 19.83 32.22 31.98
N ILE A 1040 19.86 31.69 30.76
CA ILE A 1040 18.77 31.65 29.77
C ILE A 1040 17.56 30.91 30.32
#